data_AF-A0A7X9J081-F1
#
_entry.id   AF-A0A7X9J081-F1
#
_cell.length_a   1.000
_cell.length_b   1.000
_cell.length_c   1.000
_cell.angle_alpha   90.00
_cell.angle_beta   90.00
_cell.angle_gamma   90.00
#
_symmetry.space_group_name_H-M   'P 1'
#
loop_
_entity.id
_entity.type
_entity.pdbx_description
1 polymer ?
#
loop_
_entity_poly.entity_id
_entity_poly.type
_entity_poly.pdbx_seq_one_letter_code
_entity_poly.pdbx_strand_id
1 'polypeptide(L)'
;MNRRSRSNPRIAILGLAFAVAAGCGDDSTTDAGDDGGFDIDVDVEDDGGIDVAVEDGGGTDVDAEDDGAEADAGDAEGDDGGGPDGHPREPRITECPGPLPPPPAEGVCEWVAGTGDGLVLVGTVLTPGEVLRGGEVQIDPGGDIACVGCDCAVPADVPRLECPRGVISPGLINAHDHITYVNNVPYTLTDERFEHRHDWRRGLRGHTELDYNSGASRREILWGELRMVMGGATSLNGSGSTSGFLRNLDRADQEGLGAPEVDYSTFPLGDSDGTLLVSGCSYPSITTAASIASSHAYTPHVAEGIDRPARNEFLCIHSGATDLVQEQSAFIHGVGLAPPEIAEMALDGTDLIWSPRTNITLYGDTARVTEYHAFGVSIALGTDWIVSGSMNMLRELRCADFFNELFLRRNDGYPYFTSEELWLMATRNAARALGVDDVLGTLAPGRAADIAIFDGSARVDHRAVIDAEPQDVVLVLRRGSAADPHRLLPLYGDAPLVAALPGGDACETLDVCGTTKAVCVSRETGGTETLASLAAANASQYPLFFCGPPAGEPSCLPWRNAGPPFPSPEVDGSNRYVGEPVPGDQDGDGVPDDEDDCPRIFNPIRPLDRGRQADFDGDGVGDACDPCPLHPDTTTCSLPAPEDLDADGVHDASDNCPRLRNPGQEDGDGDLIGDACDLCPADYNPAGAPCPASIYDVKRPGARFGVGDAVSIRGGIVTAVGSNGFFLQVDPADPAYAGPEYSGVFVYTSSAPAVTAGDRVDVASAVIGEYNCQRQLNRATVTVMEHGVTPPAPVPVTTNEVRTGGTRAGAYEAVLVEVRNATVTNASPAPCARDSGANEFEISDASPAEALRVDDWLYAIAPLPAAGERFTAIRGVLAARNCCSKLLPRSVDDVVYGSAGLAALEPPLSYAREGTSGATIPDPLVVRLTRISAADVTVTLSSGDPGLGVADVVVPAGALEAPVPVSAVTASTTPYTVTATLGGDVRTAQVRVVGPAEAPRLAALLPATAAVGVSESLDLLVALDLPAPAGGTVVSLSVAGGGTVPPAVTVPEDRIHATFTYVAGAAASSDVVTASLGADLFSSAIEVYEGPRPGLVINEIDYDSVGTDSAEFLELYNAAAAPVALDGLAVVFVNGAYTPATEYRRQALSGTLGPREFLLLAGSGVTVPGGVRSFALPNDAIQNGAPDGVALVDTA
;
A
#
# COMPACT_ATOMS: atom_id res chain seq x y z
N MET A 1 -5.62 30.61 -10.52
CA MET A 1 -4.77 31.69 -11.09
C MET A 1 -3.65 31.04 -11.88
N ASN A 2 -3.51 31.44 -13.15
CA ASN A 2 -2.56 31.01 -14.20
C ASN A 2 -1.41 30.06 -13.81
N ARG A 3 -1.38 28.86 -14.41
CA ARG A 3 -0.14 28.20 -14.85
C ARG A 3 -0.27 27.72 -16.30
N ARG A 4 0.85 27.89 -17.01
CA ARG A 4 1.01 27.92 -18.47
C ARG A 4 1.20 26.51 -19.04
N SER A 5 0.55 26.27 -20.17
CA SER A 5 0.84 25.22 -21.15
C SER A 5 2.25 25.41 -21.75
N ARG A 6 3.00 24.31 -21.91
CA ARG A 6 4.11 24.21 -22.87
C ARG A 6 3.54 23.60 -24.15
N SER A 7 3.64 24.35 -25.24
CA SER A 7 3.40 23.93 -26.62
C SER A 7 4.65 24.25 -27.42
N ASN A 8 5.15 23.30 -28.21
CA ASN A 8 6.21 23.51 -29.19
C ASN A 8 5.60 23.91 -30.56
N PRO A 9 6.28 24.75 -31.37
CA PRO A 9 5.65 25.47 -32.47
C PRO A 9 5.75 24.70 -33.81
N ARG A 10 4.64 24.65 -34.56
CA ARG A 10 4.61 24.30 -35.99
C ARG A 10 4.75 25.56 -36.86
N ILE A 11 5.53 25.44 -37.92
CA ILE A 11 5.76 26.44 -38.99
C ILE A 11 4.48 26.67 -39.79
N ALA A 12 4.17 27.95 -40.10
CA ALA A 12 3.00 28.37 -40.86
C ALA A 12 3.33 28.67 -42.34
N ILE A 13 2.45 28.25 -43.26
CA ILE A 13 2.23 28.90 -44.57
C ILE A 13 0.70 28.94 -44.87
N LEU A 14 0.27 30.12 -45.34
CA LEU A 14 -1.05 30.62 -45.83
C LEU A 14 -1.96 29.60 -46.53
N GLY A 15 -3.31 29.72 -46.57
CA GLY A 15 -4.23 30.77 -46.14
C GLY A 15 -5.63 30.62 -46.79
N LEU A 16 -6.59 31.42 -46.29
CA LEU A 16 -7.98 31.70 -46.77
C LEU A 16 -9.02 30.56 -46.58
N ALA A 17 -10.30 30.77 -46.22
CA ALA A 17 -11.10 31.96 -45.87
C ALA A 17 -12.55 31.52 -45.49
N PHE A 18 -13.17 32.24 -44.53
CA PHE A 18 -14.62 32.41 -44.25
C PHE A 18 -15.46 31.18 -43.82
N ALA A 19 -15.86 31.03 -42.55
CA ALA A 19 -16.88 31.75 -41.75
C ALA A 19 -18.35 31.40 -42.11
N VAL A 20 -19.12 30.89 -41.13
CA VAL A 20 -20.33 31.51 -40.53
C VAL A 20 -21.15 30.50 -39.68
N ALA A 21 -21.39 30.91 -38.42
CA ALA A 21 -22.59 30.76 -37.55
C ALA A 21 -23.30 29.38 -37.41
N ALA A 22 -23.35 28.82 -36.20
CA ALA A 22 -24.28 29.09 -35.09
C ALA A 22 -25.61 28.34 -35.18
N GLY A 23 -26.01 27.70 -34.08
CA GLY A 23 -27.40 27.30 -33.87
C GLY A 23 -27.58 26.17 -32.86
N CYS A 24 -27.98 26.53 -31.64
CA CYS A 24 -28.55 25.64 -30.64
C CYS A 24 -29.80 24.90 -31.16
N GLY A 25 -30.12 23.73 -30.60
CA GLY A 25 -31.43 23.11 -30.80
C GLY A 25 -31.54 21.78 -30.06
N ASP A 26 -32.38 21.78 -29.04
CA ASP A 26 -32.71 20.71 -28.10
C ASP A 26 -33.75 19.72 -28.66
N ASP A 27 -33.87 18.60 -27.97
CA ASP A 27 -35.08 17.78 -27.75
C ASP A 27 -35.45 16.55 -28.62
N SER A 28 -35.66 15.45 -27.87
CA SER A 28 -36.70 14.42 -27.99
C SER A 28 -36.59 13.21 -28.95
N THR A 29 -36.42 12.05 -28.28
CA THR A 29 -37.25 10.82 -28.34
C THR A 29 -37.32 9.90 -29.57
N THR A 30 -37.03 8.63 -29.27
CA THR A 30 -37.73 7.37 -29.64
C THR A 30 -37.59 6.76 -31.04
N ASP A 31 -36.88 5.63 -31.03
CA ASP A 31 -37.38 4.27 -31.33
C ASP A 31 -37.33 3.73 -32.78
N ALA A 32 -36.96 2.45 -32.81
CA ALA A 32 -37.14 1.42 -33.81
C ALA A 32 -36.33 1.48 -35.13
N GLY A 33 -35.48 0.46 -35.28
CA GLY A 33 -35.79 -0.60 -36.25
C GLY A 33 -35.03 -0.56 -37.57
N ASP A 34 -34.02 -1.42 -37.61
CA ASP A 34 -33.84 -2.47 -38.62
C ASP A 34 -33.32 -2.11 -40.03
N ASP A 35 -32.59 -3.12 -40.54
CA ASP A 35 -32.38 -3.55 -41.92
C ASP A 35 -32.00 -2.58 -43.06
N GLY A 36 -30.86 -2.89 -43.70
CA GLY A 36 -30.68 -2.58 -45.12
C GLY A 36 -29.25 -2.29 -45.53
N GLY A 37 -28.53 -3.33 -45.96
CA GLY A 37 -27.18 -3.20 -46.49
C GLY A 37 -27.06 -2.69 -47.93
N PHE A 38 -25.82 -2.85 -48.40
CA PHE A 38 -25.37 -2.98 -49.79
C PHE A 38 -25.16 -1.72 -50.66
N ASP A 39 -23.89 -1.58 -51.03
CA ASP A 39 -23.31 -1.38 -52.37
C ASP A 39 -22.95 0.02 -52.92
N ILE A 40 -21.61 0.15 -53.09
CA ILE A 40 -20.86 0.44 -54.32
C ILE A 40 -21.12 1.79 -55.00
N ASP A 41 -20.07 2.60 -55.15
CA ASP A 41 -19.54 2.87 -56.48
C ASP A 41 -18.09 3.39 -56.46
N VAL A 42 -17.33 2.76 -57.34
CA VAL A 42 -15.92 2.95 -57.69
C VAL A 42 -15.83 4.11 -58.68
N ASP A 43 -14.79 4.93 -58.61
CA ASP A 43 -14.28 5.65 -59.78
C ASP A 43 -12.76 5.44 -59.90
N VAL A 44 -12.41 4.80 -61.01
CA VAL A 44 -11.06 4.56 -61.54
C VAL A 44 -10.73 5.65 -62.55
N GLU A 45 -9.54 6.24 -62.49
CA GLU A 45 -8.75 6.69 -63.66
C GLU A 45 -7.28 6.33 -63.33
N ASP A 46 -6.67 5.35 -64.03
CA ASP A 46 -5.75 5.51 -65.19
C ASP A 46 -4.49 6.34 -64.80
N ASP A 47 -3.23 6.03 -65.11
CA ASP A 47 -2.61 5.23 -66.16
C ASP A 47 -1.08 5.06 -65.90
N GLY A 48 -0.55 3.86 -66.20
CA GLY A 48 0.85 3.60 -66.60
C GLY A 48 1.80 3.08 -65.51
N GLY A 49 2.45 1.92 -65.60
CA GLY A 49 2.56 0.91 -66.64
C GLY A 49 3.78 0.00 -66.37
N ILE A 50 3.60 -1.32 -66.55
CA ILE A 50 4.48 -2.29 -67.25
C ILE A 50 5.98 -2.35 -66.84
N ASP A 51 6.47 -3.48 -66.31
CA ASP A 51 6.93 -4.65 -67.09
C ASP A 51 7.29 -5.86 -66.22
N VAL A 52 7.16 -7.03 -66.83
CA VAL A 52 7.19 -8.40 -66.27
C VAL A 52 8.47 -9.14 -66.71
N ALA A 53 9.00 -10.04 -65.87
CA ALA A 53 9.64 -11.31 -66.27
C ALA A 53 9.75 -12.21 -65.01
N VAL A 54 9.07 -13.36 -64.83
CA VAL A 54 9.05 -14.64 -65.60
C VAL A 54 10.49 -15.22 -65.64
N GLU A 55 10.82 -16.41 -65.11
CA GLU A 55 10.23 -17.72 -65.39
C GLU A 55 10.76 -18.83 -64.44
N ASP A 56 9.90 -19.83 -64.28
CA ASP A 56 10.02 -21.20 -63.75
C ASP A 56 11.38 -21.95 -63.79
N GLY A 57 11.53 -22.93 -62.89
CA GLY A 57 12.48 -24.02 -63.09
C GLY A 57 12.58 -25.11 -62.01
N GLY A 58 11.55 -25.94 -61.92
CA GLY A 58 11.42 -27.25 -61.22
C GLY A 58 12.65 -28.06 -60.75
N GLY A 59 12.48 -28.65 -59.56
CA GLY A 59 12.57 -30.09 -59.26
C GLY A 59 13.93 -30.80 -59.29
N THR A 60 14.30 -31.45 -58.18
CA THR A 60 14.24 -32.93 -57.98
C THR A 60 14.96 -33.33 -56.68
N ASP A 61 14.33 -34.23 -55.92
CA ASP A 61 14.92 -34.99 -54.82
C ASP A 61 16.19 -35.77 -55.23
N VAL A 62 17.18 -35.82 -54.32
CA VAL A 62 18.04 -37.00 -54.10
C VAL A 62 18.69 -36.94 -52.71
N ASP A 63 18.65 -38.07 -52.02
CA ASP A 63 19.24 -38.36 -50.71
C ASP A 63 20.78 -38.31 -50.64
N ALA A 64 21.27 -38.10 -49.41
CA ALA A 64 22.37 -38.83 -48.73
C ALA A 64 23.73 -38.12 -48.48
N GLU A 65 24.15 -38.24 -47.20
CA GLU A 65 25.52 -38.30 -46.62
C GLU A 65 26.32 -36.98 -46.67
N ASP A 66 26.54 -36.27 -45.54
CA ASP A 66 27.45 -36.53 -44.40
C ASP A 66 28.88 -36.93 -44.78
N ASP A 67 29.70 -35.91 -45.07
CA ASP A 67 31.11 -35.87 -44.72
C ASP A 67 31.75 -34.47 -44.87
N GLY A 68 32.32 -33.98 -43.77
CA GLY A 68 33.61 -33.27 -43.82
C GLY A 68 33.61 -31.74 -43.67
N ALA A 69 34.03 -31.32 -42.48
CA ALA A 69 34.59 -30.03 -42.09
C ALA A 69 35.21 -29.16 -43.21
N GLU A 70 34.80 -27.89 -43.25
CA GLU A 70 35.61 -26.76 -43.73
C GLU A 70 35.65 -25.71 -42.61
N ALA A 71 36.86 -25.29 -42.27
CA ALA A 71 37.10 -24.18 -41.36
C ALA A 71 36.96 -22.88 -42.16
N ASP A 72 36.19 -21.93 -41.66
CA ASP A 72 36.37 -20.53 -42.04
C ASP A 72 36.53 -19.65 -40.82
N ALA A 73 37.51 -18.76 -40.92
CA ALA A 73 38.05 -17.97 -39.84
C ALA A 73 37.67 -16.52 -40.06
N GLY A 74 37.01 -15.95 -39.06
CA GLY A 74 36.99 -14.51 -38.78
C GLY A 74 35.96 -13.73 -39.57
N ASP A 75 34.91 -13.31 -38.87
CA ASP A 75 34.45 -11.93 -38.84
C ASP A 75 33.72 -11.71 -37.50
N ALA A 76 34.08 -10.61 -36.84
CA ALA A 76 33.45 -10.15 -35.60
C ALA A 76 32.49 -9.03 -36.02
N GLU A 77 31.21 -9.35 -36.14
CA GLU A 77 30.12 -8.38 -36.33
C GLU A 77 28.94 -8.76 -35.44
N GLY A 78 28.16 -7.72 -35.10
CA GLY A 78 27.18 -7.67 -34.02
C GLY A 78 26.02 -8.65 -34.18
N ASP A 79 25.45 -8.97 -33.02
CA ASP A 79 24.44 -10.00 -32.80
C ASP A 79 23.05 -9.50 -33.21
N ASP A 80 22.83 -9.41 -34.52
CA ASP A 80 21.51 -9.31 -35.12
C ASP A 80 20.67 -10.56 -34.80
N GLY A 81 19.57 -10.40 -34.06
CA GLY A 81 18.61 -11.46 -33.69
C GLY A 81 17.91 -12.18 -34.87
N GLY A 82 18.41 -12.07 -36.09
CA GLY A 82 18.04 -12.91 -37.23
C GLY A 82 19.28 -13.36 -37.98
N GLY A 83 19.42 -14.67 -38.24
CA GLY A 83 20.19 -15.07 -39.41
C GLY A 83 19.57 -14.45 -40.69
N PRO A 84 20.33 -14.30 -41.79
CA PRO A 84 19.82 -13.77 -43.06
C PRO A 84 18.69 -14.62 -43.71
N ASP A 85 18.25 -15.67 -43.02
CA ASP A 85 17.25 -16.67 -43.39
C ASP A 85 16.03 -16.72 -42.43
N GLY A 86 15.96 -15.89 -41.38
CA GLY A 86 14.79 -15.80 -40.51
C GLY A 86 14.63 -16.96 -39.51
N HIS A 87 15.69 -17.69 -39.21
CA HIS A 87 15.69 -18.69 -38.13
C HIS A 87 16.15 -18.05 -36.80
N PRO A 88 15.50 -18.37 -35.65
CA PRO A 88 16.03 -18.07 -34.33
C PRO A 88 17.42 -18.68 -34.19
N ARG A 89 18.38 -17.90 -33.70
CA ARG A 89 19.76 -18.38 -33.53
C ARG A 89 19.81 -19.35 -32.36
N GLU A 90 20.14 -20.60 -32.63
CA GLU A 90 20.50 -21.56 -31.58
C GLU A 90 21.69 -21.01 -30.76
N PRO A 91 21.73 -21.28 -29.43
CA PRO A 91 22.80 -20.76 -28.58
C PRO A 91 24.16 -21.24 -29.07
N ARG A 92 25.17 -20.36 -28.96
CA ARG A 92 26.54 -20.72 -29.25
C ARG A 92 27.01 -21.79 -28.26
N ILE A 93 27.44 -22.95 -28.76
CA ILE A 93 28.03 -23.99 -27.91
C ILE A 93 29.54 -23.77 -27.83
N THR A 94 30.04 -23.56 -26.61
CA THR A 94 31.47 -23.44 -26.32
C THR A 94 31.94 -24.64 -25.49
N GLU A 95 32.85 -25.43 -26.06
CA GLU A 95 33.54 -26.51 -25.35
C GLU A 95 34.75 -25.94 -24.59
N CYS A 96 34.69 -25.91 -23.26
CA CYS A 96 35.72 -25.27 -22.46
C CYS A 96 37.02 -26.09 -22.41
N PRO A 97 38.20 -25.42 -22.44
CA PRO A 97 39.50 -26.09 -22.46
C PRO A 97 39.87 -26.70 -21.10
N GLY A 98 39.85 -28.03 -21.02
CA GLY A 98 40.30 -28.79 -19.85
C GLY A 98 39.51 -30.09 -19.73
N PRO A 99 40.10 -31.21 -19.29
CA PRO A 99 39.31 -32.41 -19.08
C PRO A 99 38.36 -32.19 -17.90
N LEU A 100 37.05 -32.28 -18.14
CA LEU A 100 36.09 -32.52 -17.07
C LEU A 100 36.57 -33.74 -16.25
N PRO A 101 36.47 -33.70 -14.92
CA PRO A 101 36.75 -34.86 -14.08
C PRO A 101 35.87 -36.03 -14.54
N PRO A 102 36.36 -37.29 -14.41
CA PRO A 102 35.54 -38.44 -14.76
C PRO A 102 34.24 -38.41 -13.93
N PRO A 103 33.09 -38.76 -14.52
CA PRO A 103 31.83 -38.77 -13.78
C PRO A 103 31.93 -39.69 -12.55
N PRO A 104 31.31 -39.30 -11.42
CA PRO A 104 31.35 -40.11 -10.22
C PRO A 104 30.69 -41.47 -10.45
N ALA A 105 31.12 -42.48 -9.68
CA ALA A 105 30.64 -43.85 -9.84
C ALA A 105 29.12 -43.99 -9.60
N GLU A 106 28.56 -43.13 -8.75
CA GLU A 106 27.12 -42.96 -8.49
C GLU A 106 26.84 -41.45 -8.35
N GLY A 107 25.70 -40.97 -8.89
CA GLY A 107 25.30 -39.55 -8.85
C GLY A 107 25.80 -38.69 -10.01
N VAL A 108 25.35 -37.43 -10.07
CA VAL A 108 25.65 -36.47 -11.17
C VAL A 108 26.86 -35.60 -10.85
N CYS A 109 26.98 -35.18 -9.59
CA CYS A 109 28.05 -34.32 -9.10
C CYS A 109 28.84 -34.98 -7.98
N GLU A 110 30.08 -34.52 -7.79
CA GLU A 110 30.96 -34.89 -6.69
C GLU A 110 31.40 -33.63 -5.91
N TRP A 111 31.35 -33.70 -4.58
CA TRP A 111 31.88 -32.65 -3.71
C TRP A 111 33.39 -32.81 -3.53
N VAL A 112 34.14 -31.80 -3.93
CA VAL A 112 35.58 -31.71 -3.72
C VAL A 112 35.86 -30.70 -2.60
N ALA A 113 36.26 -31.22 -1.44
CA ALA A 113 36.52 -30.41 -0.26
C ALA A 113 37.70 -29.44 -0.47
N GLY A 114 37.52 -28.20 -0.04
CA GLY A 114 38.53 -27.14 -0.01
C GLY A 114 38.76 -26.59 1.40
N THR A 115 39.75 -25.70 1.55
CA THR A 115 40.04 -24.94 2.78
C THR A 115 39.77 -23.45 2.67
N GLY A 116 39.49 -22.94 1.46
CA GLY A 116 39.10 -21.57 1.19
C GLY A 116 37.60 -21.34 1.35
N ASP A 117 37.19 -20.07 1.33
CA ASP A 117 35.78 -19.65 1.41
C ASP A 117 35.18 -19.49 -0.01
N GLY A 118 33.84 -19.57 -0.12
CA GLY A 118 33.13 -19.56 -1.41
C GLY A 118 32.87 -20.96 -1.97
N LEU A 119 32.50 -21.05 -3.25
CA LEU A 119 32.22 -22.31 -3.96
C LEU A 119 32.47 -22.15 -5.46
N VAL A 120 33.00 -23.18 -6.12
CA VAL A 120 33.01 -23.26 -7.60
C VAL A 120 32.10 -24.40 -8.06
N LEU A 121 31.19 -24.11 -8.96
CA LEU A 121 30.42 -25.12 -9.69
C LEU A 121 31.08 -25.37 -11.03
N VAL A 122 31.20 -26.64 -11.44
CA VAL A 122 31.82 -27.03 -12.72
C VAL A 122 30.87 -27.95 -13.46
N GLY A 123 30.53 -27.67 -14.70
CA GLY A 123 29.58 -28.48 -15.47
C GLY A 123 29.22 -27.87 -16.81
N THR A 124 28.05 -28.19 -17.34
CA THR A 124 27.47 -27.45 -18.48
C THR A 124 26.75 -26.22 -17.91
N VAL A 125 27.23 -25.01 -18.19
CA VAL A 125 26.64 -23.77 -17.68
C VAL A 125 25.77 -23.13 -18.76
N LEU A 126 24.53 -22.82 -18.42
CA LEU A 126 23.60 -22.11 -19.30
C LEU A 126 23.67 -20.60 -19.06
N THR A 127 23.91 -19.84 -20.13
CA THR A 127 23.87 -18.38 -20.16
C THR A 127 23.09 -17.91 -21.37
N PRO A 128 22.46 -16.72 -21.36
CA PRO A 128 21.77 -16.20 -22.55
C PRO A 128 22.71 -16.13 -23.77
N GLY A 129 22.32 -16.74 -24.87
CA GLY A 129 23.04 -16.83 -26.14
C GLY A 129 24.21 -17.83 -26.18
N GLU A 130 24.55 -18.47 -25.06
CA GLU A 130 25.75 -19.33 -24.99
C GLU A 130 25.62 -20.49 -23.98
N VAL A 131 26.05 -21.68 -24.40
CA VAL A 131 26.20 -22.87 -23.54
C VAL A 131 27.68 -23.18 -23.35
N LEU A 132 28.15 -23.12 -22.10
CA LEU A 132 29.54 -23.41 -21.73
C LEU A 132 29.67 -24.86 -21.22
N ARG A 133 30.06 -25.79 -22.08
CA ARG A 133 30.28 -27.19 -21.70
C ARG A 133 31.63 -27.34 -21.03
N GLY A 134 31.61 -27.75 -19.75
CA GLY A 134 32.80 -27.74 -18.90
C GLY A 134 33.13 -26.36 -18.34
N GLY A 135 32.16 -25.44 -18.31
CA GLY A 135 32.29 -24.12 -17.72
C GLY A 135 32.31 -24.14 -16.19
N GLU A 136 32.65 -22.98 -15.63
CA GLU A 136 32.75 -22.72 -14.20
C GLU A 136 31.81 -21.58 -13.79
N VAL A 137 31.19 -21.71 -12.61
CA VAL A 137 30.52 -20.62 -11.88
C VAL A 137 31.20 -20.47 -10.53
N GLN A 138 31.91 -19.37 -10.34
CA GLN A 138 32.53 -19.03 -9.06
C GLN A 138 31.56 -18.20 -8.23
N ILE A 139 31.36 -18.63 -6.99
CA ILE A 139 30.52 -17.97 -6.00
C ILE A 139 31.42 -17.50 -4.85
N ASP A 140 31.27 -16.25 -4.46
CA ASP A 140 32.07 -15.64 -3.41
C ASP A 140 31.57 -16.03 -1.99
N PRO A 141 32.30 -15.66 -0.93
CA PRO A 141 31.87 -15.93 0.45
C PRO A 141 30.59 -15.18 0.88
N GLY A 142 30.21 -14.10 0.17
CA GLY A 142 28.98 -13.34 0.36
C GLY A 142 27.76 -14.04 -0.24
N GLY A 143 27.99 -15.00 -1.14
CA GLY A 143 26.99 -15.78 -1.86
C GLY A 143 26.54 -15.13 -3.17
N ASP A 144 27.31 -14.17 -3.68
CA ASP A 144 27.10 -13.59 -5.00
C ASP A 144 28.05 -14.25 -6.02
N ILE A 145 27.63 -14.28 -7.28
CA ILE A 145 28.41 -14.84 -8.38
C ILE A 145 29.58 -13.89 -8.66
N ALA A 146 30.81 -14.41 -8.63
CA ALA A 146 32.02 -13.65 -8.90
C ALA A 146 32.50 -13.81 -10.35
N CYS A 147 32.24 -14.96 -10.97
CA CYS A 147 32.68 -15.27 -12.33
C CYS A 147 31.81 -16.37 -12.93
N VAL A 148 31.55 -16.25 -14.24
CA VAL A 148 30.99 -17.30 -15.10
C VAL A 148 31.82 -17.36 -16.37
N GLY A 149 32.29 -18.55 -16.76
CA GLY A 149 33.12 -18.69 -17.94
C GLY A 149 33.82 -20.04 -18.03
N CYS A 150 34.66 -20.22 -19.06
CA CYS A 150 35.44 -21.44 -19.23
C CYS A 150 36.63 -21.59 -18.27
N ASP A 151 37.10 -20.50 -17.67
CA ASP A 151 38.16 -20.50 -16.67
C ASP A 151 37.97 -19.26 -15.77
N CYS A 152 37.60 -19.48 -14.52
CA CYS A 152 37.46 -18.40 -13.54
C CYS A 152 38.76 -18.13 -12.76
N ALA A 153 39.87 -18.78 -13.13
CA ALA A 153 41.18 -18.66 -12.49
C ALA A 153 41.13 -18.83 -10.96
N VAL A 154 40.25 -19.71 -10.48
CA VAL A 154 39.96 -19.85 -9.05
C VAL A 154 41.08 -20.61 -8.33
N PRO A 155 41.51 -20.16 -7.13
CA PRO A 155 42.47 -20.91 -6.31
C PRO A 155 42.00 -22.34 -6.00
N ALA A 156 42.92 -23.30 -6.10
CA ALA A 156 42.63 -24.72 -5.91
C ALA A 156 42.17 -25.10 -4.48
N ASP A 157 42.29 -24.19 -3.51
CA ASP A 157 41.83 -24.39 -2.15
C ASP A 157 40.35 -24.02 -1.93
N VAL A 158 39.68 -23.34 -2.86
CA VAL A 158 38.23 -23.10 -2.81
C VAL A 158 37.50 -24.44 -3.06
N PRO A 159 36.49 -24.82 -2.25
CA PRO A 159 35.74 -26.04 -2.46
C PRO A 159 35.01 -26.03 -3.82
N ARG A 160 34.84 -27.20 -4.42
CA ARG A 160 34.23 -27.35 -5.75
C ARG A 160 33.10 -28.37 -5.72
N LEU A 161 32.05 -28.09 -6.48
CA LEU A 161 31.03 -29.06 -6.84
C LEU A 161 31.23 -29.40 -8.32
N GLU A 162 31.80 -30.56 -8.57
CA GLU A 162 32.15 -31.01 -9.92
C GLU A 162 31.01 -31.86 -10.50
N CYS A 163 30.33 -31.32 -11.49
CA CYS A 163 29.14 -31.88 -12.13
C CYS A 163 29.40 -32.18 -13.62
N PRO A 164 30.27 -33.14 -13.98
CA PRO A 164 30.62 -33.42 -15.38
C PRO A 164 29.43 -33.92 -16.22
N ARG A 165 28.32 -34.30 -15.56
CA ARG A 165 27.03 -34.64 -16.21
C ARG A 165 25.90 -33.71 -15.79
N GLY A 166 26.18 -32.62 -15.07
CA GLY A 166 25.15 -31.70 -14.59
C GLY A 166 25.04 -30.46 -15.47
N VAL A 167 23.82 -29.98 -15.63
CA VAL A 167 23.51 -28.70 -16.26
C VAL A 167 23.21 -27.67 -15.16
N ILE A 168 23.96 -26.58 -15.15
CA ILE A 168 23.90 -25.49 -14.17
C ILE A 168 23.10 -24.35 -14.79
N SER A 169 21.99 -24.01 -14.16
CA SER A 169 21.04 -22.97 -14.56
C SER A 169 20.88 -21.95 -13.43
N PRO A 170 20.51 -20.68 -13.70
CA PRO A 170 19.82 -19.86 -12.71
C PRO A 170 18.67 -20.67 -12.10
N GLY A 171 18.40 -20.45 -10.83
CA GLY A 171 17.19 -20.97 -10.19
C GLY A 171 15.96 -20.50 -10.96
N LEU A 172 14.99 -21.39 -11.17
CA LEU A 172 13.78 -21.01 -11.89
C LEU A 172 12.98 -19.99 -11.08
N ILE A 173 12.26 -19.12 -11.77
CA ILE A 173 11.42 -18.09 -11.19
C ILE A 173 9.99 -18.35 -11.66
N ASN A 174 9.07 -18.45 -10.71
CA ASN A 174 7.65 -18.52 -11.01
C ASN A 174 7.07 -17.11 -11.01
N ALA A 175 6.83 -16.55 -12.21
CA ALA A 175 6.41 -15.15 -12.34
C ALA A 175 5.00 -14.87 -11.84
N HIS A 176 4.19 -15.90 -11.63
CA HIS A 176 2.84 -15.75 -11.14
C HIS A 176 2.31 -17.03 -10.51
N ASP A 177 1.90 -16.94 -9.24
CA ASP A 177 1.10 -17.96 -8.56
C ASP A 177 -0.02 -17.34 -7.67
N HIS A 178 -0.88 -18.17 -7.08
CA HIS A 178 -1.76 -17.86 -5.96
C HIS A 178 -1.56 -18.89 -4.85
N ILE A 179 -0.39 -18.88 -4.22
CA ILE A 179 0.03 -19.95 -3.30
C ILE A 179 -0.88 -20.07 -2.07
N THR A 180 -1.66 -19.03 -1.77
CA THR A 180 -2.66 -19.03 -0.68
C THR A 180 -3.89 -19.91 -0.97
N TYR A 181 -4.00 -20.45 -2.18
CA TYR A 181 -5.01 -21.41 -2.62
C TYR A 181 -4.44 -22.82 -2.79
N VAL A 182 -3.24 -23.08 -2.29
CA VAL A 182 -2.56 -24.37 -2.41
C VAL A 182 -3.26 -25.53 -1.67
N ASN A 183 -4.18 -25.22 -0.77
CA ASN A 183 -5.01 -26.19 -0.02
C ASN A 183 -6.14 -26.79 -0.87
N ASN A 184 -5.98 -26.77 -2.19
CA ASN A 184 -6.86 -27.38 -3.17
C ASN A 184 -6.10 -28.47 -3.95
N VAL A 185 -6.88 -29.36 -4.55
CA VAL A 185 -6.39 -30.28 -5.58
C VAL A 185 -6.86 -29.75 -6.94
N PRO A 186 -6.21 -30.15 -8.05
CA PRO A 186 -6.72 -29.86 -9.38
C PRO A 186 -8.21 -30.21 -9.50
N TYR A 187 -9.00 -29.33 -10.08
CA TYR A 187 -10.43 -29.60 -10.23
C TYR A 187 -10.64 -30.77 -11.20
N THR A 188 -11.80 -31.42 -11.09
CA THR A 188 -12.15 -32.48 -12.03
C THR A 188 -12.45 -31.87 -13.39
N LEU A 189 -11.55 -32.06 -14.35
CA LEU A 189 -11.72 -31.61 -15.73
C LEU A 189 -13.07 -32.09 -16.30
N THR A 190 -13.82 -31.16 -16.87
CA THR A 190 -15.08 -31.39 -17.60
C THR A 190 -14.94 -30.90 -19.04
N ASP A 191 -15.93 -31.19 -19.88
CA ASP A 191 -15.98 -30.66 -21.26
C ASP A 191 -16.23 -29.14 -21.31
N GLU A 192 -16.63 -28.51 -20.20
CA GLU A 192 -16.95 -27.08 -20.12
C GLU A 192 -15.70 -26.21 -20.29
N ARG A 193 -15.86 -25.10 -21.02
CA ARG A 193 -14.88 -24.02 -21.16
C ARG A 193 -15.55 -22.68 -21.01
N PHE A 194 -14.76 -21.71 -20.59
CA PHE A 194 -15.22 -20.37 -20.22
C PHE A 194 -14.79 -19.36 -21.28
N GLU A 195 -15.44 -18.20 -21.32
CA GLU A 195 -15.00 -17.08 -22.18
C GLU A 195 -14.23 -16.01 -21.40
N HIS A 196 -14.47 -15.92 -20.09
CA HIS A 196 -13.84 -14.93 -19.21
C HIS A 196 -13.66 -15.48 -17.79
N ARG A 197 -12.69 -14.93 -17.05
CA ARG A 197 -12.42 -15.32 -15.66
C ARG A 197 -13.62 -15.34 -14.71
N HIS A 198 -14.62 -14.48 -14.95
CA HIS A 198 -15.79 -14.39 -14.06
C HIS A 198 -16.82 -15.47 -14.32
N ASP A 199 -16.76 -16.17 -15.46
CA ASP A 199 -17.65 -17.31 -15.71
C ASP A 199 -17.36 -18.44 -14.73
N TRP A 200 -16.09 -18.81 -14.56
CA TRP A 200 -15.69 -19.86 -13.63
C TRP A 200 -15.58 -19.38 -12.20
N ARG A 201 -15.24 -18.11 -11.94
CA ARG A 201 -15.19 -17.57 -10.57
C ARG A 201 -16.55 -17.35 -9.93
N ARG A 202 -17.58 -17.07 -10.73
CA ARG A 202 -18.88 -16.56 -10.24
C ARG A 202 -20.08 -17.27 -10.87
N GLY A 203 -19.86 -18.27 -11.72
CA GLY A 203 -20.92 -19.01 -12.41
C GLY A 203 -21.73 -18.13 -13.35
N LEU A 204 -21.09 -17.15 -13.99
CA LEU A 204 -21.77 -16.21 -14.88
C LEU A 204 -22.08 -16.84 -16.24
N ARG A 205 -22.99 -16.21 -16.99
CA ARG A 205 -23.39 -16.62 -18.35
C ARG A 205 -23.85 -18.09 -18.48
N GLY A 206 -24.32 -18.69 -17.38
CA GLY A 206 -24.79 -20.07 -17.35
C GLY A 206 -23.68 -21.11 -17.18
N HIS A 207 -22.46 -20.67 -16.90
CA HIS A 207 -21.32 -21.52 -16.60
C HIS A 207 -21.32 -22.03 -15.16
N THR A 208 -20.59 -23.12 -14.94
CA THR A 208 -20.36 -23.67 -13.61
C THR A 208 -19.31 -22.86 -12.85
N GLU A 209 -19.67 -22.36 -11.66
CA GLU A 209 -18.71 -21.80 -10.71
C GLU A 209 -17.81 -22.93 -10.18
N LEU A 210 -16.49 -22.75 -10.25
CA LEU A 210 -15.54 -23.72 -9.72
C LEU A 210 -15.52 -23.66 -8.18
N ASP A 211 -15.60 -24.83 -7.56
CA ASP A 211 -15.51 -24.98 -6.11
C ASP A 211 -14.03 -25.03 -5.69
N TYR A 212 -13.61 -24.05 -4.90
CA TYR A 212 -12.26 -23.96 -4.34
C TYR A 212 -12.29 -23.36 -2.94
N ASN A 213 -11.29 -23.72 -2.14
CA ASN A 213 -11.09 -23.19 -0.79
C ASN A 213 -10.04 -22.08 -0.82
N SER A 214 -10.36 -20.92 -0.25
CA SER A 214 -9.38 -19.89 0.06
C SER A 214 -8.75 -20.11 1.44
N GLY A 215 -7.59 -19.51 1.70
CA GLY A 215 -7.04 -19.39 3.05
C GLY A 215 -6.21 -20.59 3.51
N ALA A 216 -5.32 -21.08 2.64
CA ALA A 216 -4.33 -22.07 3.02
C ALA A 216 -3.56 -21.65 4.27
N SER A 217 -3.38 -22.60 5.20
CA SER A 217 -2.57 -22.39 6.39
C SER A 217 -1.09 -22.25 6.05
N ARG A 218 -0.29 -21.70 6.98
CA ARG A 218 1.17 -21.59 6.84
C ARG A 218 1.84 -22.90 6.43
N ARG A 219 1.40 -24.04 6.97
CA ARG A 219 1.97 -25.37 6.64
C ARG A 219 1.57 -25.85 5.24
N GLU A 220 0.41 -25.43 4.75
CA GLU A 220 -0.04 -25.73 3.38
C GLU A 220 0.73 -24.85 2.38
N ILE A 221 0.91 -23.56 2.67
CA ILE A 221 1.75 -22.65 1.86
C ILE A 221 3.18 -23.17 1.75
N LEU A 222 3.82 -23.52 2.87
CA LEU A 222 5.17 -24.10 2.89
C LEU A 222 5.26 -25.42 2.11
N TRP A 223 4.19 -26.21 2.06
CA TRP A 223 4.12 -27.42 1.23
C TRP A 223 4.05 -27.08 -0.27
N GLY A 224 3.31 -26.04 -0.63
CA GLY A 224 3.32 -25.45 -1.97
C GLY A 224 4.69 -24.97 -2.40
N GLU A 225 5.32 -24.13 -1.58
CA GLU A 225 6.66 -23.62 -1.88
C GLU A 225 7.67 -24.76 -2.03
N LEU A 226 7.59 -25.79 -1.19
CA LEU A 226 8.48 -26.96 -1.32
C LEU A 226 8.30 -27.68 -2.67
N ARG A 227 7.08 -27.73 -3.25
CA ARG A 227 6.86 -28.31 -4.59
C ARG A 227 7.57 -27.55 -5.70
N MET A 228 7.58 -26.23 -5.61
CA MET A 228 8.27 -25.36 -6.56
C MET A 228 9.79 -25.51 -6.42
N VAL A 229 10.30 -25.56 -5.19
CA VAL A 229 11.73 -25.84 -4.92
C VAL A 229 12.13 -27.20 -5.45
N MET A 230 11.30 -28.23 -5.29
CA MET A 230 11.57 -29.55 -5.87
C MET A 230 11.58 -29.54 -7.41
N GLY A 231 10.99 -28.52 -8.04
CA GLY A 231 11.07 -28.25 -9.47
C GLY A 231 12.23 -27.33 -9.89
N GLY A 232 13.16 -26.98 -8.99
CA GLY A 232 14.28 -26.11 -9.32
C GLY A 232 14.00 -24.61 -9.17
N ALA A 233 12.83 -24.22 -8.66
CA ALA A 233 12.53 -22.81 -8.42
C ALA A 233 13.20 -22.27 -7.15
N THR A 234 13.58 -21.00 -7.19
CA THR A 234 14.17 -20.27 -6.04
C THR A 234 13.32 -19.09 -5.61
N SER A 235 12.45 -18.59 -6.49
CA SER A 235 11.63 -17.40 -6.26
C SER A 235 10.23 -17.56 -6.87
N LEU A 236 9.26 -16.83 -6.31
CA LEU A 236 7.90 -16.72 -6.84
C LEU A 236 7.29 -15.33 -6.61
N ASN A 237 6.27 -15.00 -7.41
CA ASN A 237 5.39 -13.85 -7.22
C ASN A 237 3.95 -14.33 -6.98
N GLY A 238 3.20 -13.66 -6.10
CA GLY A 238 1.87 -14.10 -5.64
C GLY A 238 1.92 -15.06 -4.44
N SER A 239 2.83 -14.79 -3.50
CA SER A 239 3.07 -15.63 -2.33
C SER A 239 2.11 -15.41 -1.16
N GLY A 240 1.32 -14.34 -1.21
CA GLY A 240 0.53 -13.89 -0.06
C GLY A 240 1.40 -13.43 1.12
N SER A 241 2.59 -12.93 0.82
CA SER A 241 3.56 -12.32 1.75
C SER A 241 3.97 -13.21 2.94
N THR A 242 3.95 -14.54 2.76
CA THR A 242 4.43 -15.49 3.78
C THR A 242 5.96 -15.62 3.70
N SER A 243 6.63 -16.13 4.73
CA SER A 243 8.08 -16.48 4.67
C SER A 243 8.26 -17.99 4.52
N GLY A 244 9.27 -18.40 3.75
CA GLY A 244 9.58 -19.83 3.65
C GLY A 244 10.75 -20.17 2.73
N PHE A 245 10.56 -21.17 1.88
CA PHE A 245 11.63 -21.77 1.08
C PHE A 245 12.00 -20.94 -0.14
N LEU A 246 11.03 -20.30 -0.77
CA LEU A 246 11.24 -19.48 -1.96
C LEU A 246 11.42 -18.03 -1.55
N ARG A 247 12.04 -17.26 -2.43
CA ARG A 247 11.93 -15.81 -2.34
C ARG A 247 10.53 -15.40 -2.76
N ASN A 248 9.87 -14.74 -1.84
CA ASN A 248 8.55 -14.19 -2.08
C ASN A 248 8.74 -12.75 -2.53
N LEU A 249 8.71 -12.55 -3.85
CA LEU A 249 9.12 -11.30 -4.49
C LEU A 249 8.10 -10.17 -4.26
N ASP A 250 6.85 -10.51 -3.93
CA ASP A 250 5.76 -9.65 -3.46
C ASP A 250 5.83 -9.35 -1.93
N ARG A 251 7.04 -9.38 -1.35
CA ARG A 251 7.28 -9.12 0.08
C ARG A 251 8.58 -8.36 0.29
N ALA A 252 8.56 -7.23 1.00
CA ALA A 252 9.71 -6.34 1.19
C ALA A 252 11.07 -6.96 1.59
N ASP A 253 11.14 -8.05 2.37
CA ASP A 253 12.42 -8.64 2.79
C ASP A 253 12.95 -9.72 1.84
N GLN A 254 12.11 -10.34 1.00
CA GLN A 254 12.49 -11.28 -0.07
C GLN A 254 13.56 -12.32 0.33
N GLU A 255 13.47 -12.83 1.56
CA GLU A 255 14.42 -13.82 2.10
C GLU A 255 15.87 -13.30 2.05
N GLY A 256 16.05 -11.99 2.27
CA GLY A 256 17.33 -11.29 2.27
C GLY A 256 17.87 -10.96 0.88
N LEU A 257 17.05 -10.92 -0.17
CA LEU A 257 17.47 -10.51 -1.51
C LEU A 257 17.86 -9.02 -1.54
N GLY A 258 17.03 -8.18 -0.90
CA GLY A 258 17.25 -6.74 -0.84
C GLY A 258 16.82 -5.97 -2.08
N ALA A 259 16.05 -6.58 -2.99
CA ALA A 259 15.41 -5.89 -4.10
C ALA A 259 14.05 -5.30 -3.66
N PRO A 260 13.48 -4.34 -4.42
CA PRO A 260 12.14 -3.82 -4.15
C PRO A 260 11.07 -4.92 -4.29
N GLU A 261 9.98 -4.82 -3.51
CA GLU A 261 8.86 -5.74 -3.63
C GLU A 261 8.05 -5.50 -4.92
N VAL A 262 7.52 -6.59 -5.47
CA VAL A 262 6.59 -6.59 -6.60
C VAL A 262 5.20 -6.22 -6.10
N ASP A 263 4.55 -5.27 -6.77
CA ASP A 263 3.17 -4.88 -6.50
C ASP A 263 2.21 -5.79 -7.28
N TYR A 264 1.61 -6.75 -6.58
CA TYR A 264 0.75 -7.78 -7.15
C TYR A 264 -0.74 -7.41 -7.06
N SER A 265 -1.48 -7.48 -8.18
CA SER A 265 -2.92 -7.13 -8.21
C SER A 265 -3.79 -8.13 -8.97
N THR A 266 -4.70 -8.81 -8.26
CA THR A 266 -5.67 -9.72 -8.86
C THR A 266 -6.87 -8.99 -9.50
N PHE A 267 -7.28 -7.84 -8.95
CA PHE A 267 -8.46 -7.08 -9.40
C PHE A 267 -8.12 -5.60 -9.65
N PRO A 268 -7.28 -5.30 -10.66
CA PRO A 268 -6.84 -3.93 -10.93
C PRO A 268 -7.98 -2.98 -11.33
N LEU A 269 -9.14 -3.52 -11.75
CA LEU A 269 -10.36 -2.77 -12.10
C LEU A 269 -11.43 -2.80 -10.99
N GLY A 270 -11.17 -3.44 -9.84
CA GLY A 270 -12.12 -3.52 -8.72
C GLY A 270 -13.34 -4.40 -9.01
N ASP A 271 -13.28 -5.23 -10.05
CA ASP A 271 -14.30 -6.11 -10.60
C ASP A 271 -14.41 -7.46 -9.87
N SER A 272 -13.96 -7.51 -8.61
CA SER A 272 -14.02 -8.71 -7.77
C SER A 272 -15.44 -9.29 -7.60
N ASP A 273 -16.47 -8.45 -7.83
CA ASP A 273 -17.89 -8.79 -7.78
C ASP A 273 -18.41 -9.57 -9.00
N GLY A 274 -17.61 -9.61 -10.08
CA GLY A 274 -17.95 -10.24 -11.37
C GLY A 274 -18.41 -9.24 -12.44
N THR A 275 -18.04 -7.96 -12.33
CA THR A 275 -18.36 -6.95 -13.34
C THR A 275 -17.76 -7.31 -14.71
N LEU A 276 -18.62 -7.43 -15.73
CA LEU A 276 -18.25 -7.69 -17.13
C LEU A 276 -18.72 -6.55 -18.02
N LEU A 277 -17.82 -5.87 -18.72
CA LEU A 277 -18.13 -4.76 -19.61
C LEU A 277 -17.61 -5.04 -21.02
N VAL A 278 -18.51 -5.10 -22.01
CA VAL A 278 -18.13 -5.26 -23.43
C VAL A 278 -17.56 -3.96 -24.02
N SER A 279 -17.86 -2.82 -23.39
CA SER A 279 -17.40 -1.50 -23.82
C SER A 279 -17.50 -0.49 -22.67
N GLY A 280 -16.55 0.45 -22.62
CA GLY A 280 -16.54 1.55 -21.66
C GLY A 280 -15.92 1.16 -20.32
N CYS A 281 -15.58 2.18 -19.51
CA CYS A 281 -14.68 2.02 -18.36
C CYS A 281 -15.34 2.30 -17.02
N SER A 282 -16.63 1.97 -16.90
CA SER A 282 -17.40 2.12 -15.66
C SER A 282 -17.17 0.95 -14.69
N TYR A 283 -15.93 0.51 -14.54
CA TYR A 283 -15.56 -0.50 -13.55
C TYR A 283 -15.61 0.08 -12.12
N PRO A 284 -15.79 -0.74 -11.07
CA PRO A 284 -15.98 -0.25 -9.70
C PRO A 284 -14.81 0.61 -9.17
N SER A 285 -13.57 0.26 -9.51
CA SER A 285 -12.39 1.05 -9.13
C SER A 285 -11.18 0.67 -9.99
N ILE A 286 -10.71 1.57 -10.84
CA ILE A 286 -9.55 1.31 -11.70
C ILE A 286 -8.28 1.87 -11.02
N THR A 287 -7.25 1.03 -10.95
CA THR A 287 -5.90 1.43 -10.52
C THR A 287 -5.37 2.54 -11.43
N THR A 288 -4.59 3.47 -10.88
CA THR A 288 -4.14 4.66 -11.61
C THR A 288 -2.64 4.62 -11.89
N ALA A 289 -2.20 5.28 -12.96
CA ALA A 289 -0.78 5.52 -13.22
C ALA A 289 -0.07 6.12 -11.99
N ALA A 290 -0.75 7.05 -11.31
CA ALA A 290 -0.23 7.70 -10.11
C ALA A 290 -0.07 6.77 -8.91
N SER A 291 -0.87 5.71 -8.79
CA SER A 291 -0.74 4.74 -7.69
C SER A 291 0.42 3.78 -7.90
N ILE A 292 0.75 3.44 -9.15
CA ILE A 292 1.85 2.54 -9.48
C ILE A 292 3.16 3.26 -9.78
N ALA A 293 3.17 4.60 -9.83
CA ALA A 293 4.35 5.41 -10.15
C ALA A 293 5.56 5.21 -9.21
N SER A 294 5.35 4.63 -8.02
CA SER A 294 6.42 4.28 -7.08
C SER A 294 6.70 2.77 -7.01
N SER A 295 5.94 1.95 -7.73
CA SER A 295 6.10 0.50 -7.77
C SER A 295 7.28 0.18 -8.69
N HIS A 296 8.18 -0.69 -8.23
CA HIS A 296 9.33 -1.11 -9.02
C HIS A 296 8.94 -2.09 -10.13
N ALA A 297 7.99 -2.95 -9.81
CA ALA A 297 7.31 -3.84 -10.74
C ALA A 297 5.84 -3.94 -10.31
N TYR A 298 4.92 -3.98 -11.28
CA TYR A 298 3.48 -4.09 -11.07
C TYR A 298 2.92 -5.24 -11.91
N THR A 299 2.29 -6.24 -11.28
CA THR A 299 1.80 -7.43 -11.98
C THR A 299 0.28 -7.58 -11.84
N PRO A 300 -0.51 -6.93 -12.71
CA PRO A 300 -1.97 -7.04 -12.72
C PRO A 300 -2.49 -8.20 -13.57
N HIS A 301 -3.65 -8.76 -13.21
CA HIS A 301 -4.42 -9.63 -14.12
C HIS A 301 -5.19 -8.80 -15.13
N VAL A 302 -4.87 -8.95 -16.42
CA VAL A 302 -5.46 -8.16 -17.50
C VAL A 302 -5.83 -9.08 -18.66
N ALA A 303 -7.05 -8.92 -19.18
CA ALA A 303 -7.54 -9.65 -20.35
C ALA A 303 -7.49 -11.18 -20.18
N GLU A 304 -7.88 -11.66 -19.00
CA GLU A 304 -7.99 -13.08 -18.71
C GLU A 304 -9.31 -13.66 -19.25
N GLY A 305 -9.29 -14.00 -20.54
CA GLY A 305 -10.41 -14.55 -21.29
C GLY A 305 -10.21 -14.40 -22.79
N ILE A 306 -11.12 -14.96 -23.59
CA ILE A 306 -11.05 -14.96 -25.07
C ILE A 306 -12.13 -14.07 -25.72
N ASP A 307 -12.78 -13.22 -24.94
CA ASP A 307 -13.93 -12.44 -25.39
C ASP A 307 -13.72 -10.93 -25.31
N ARG A 308 -14.72 -10.18 -25.79
CA ARG A 308 -14.70 -8.72 -25.82
C ARG A 308 -14.61 -8.08 -24.42
N PRO A 309 -15.33 -8.56 -23.38
CA PRO A 309 -15.12 -8.10 -22.02
C PRO A 309 -13.68 -8.22 -21.53
N ALA A 310 -12.99 -9.34 -21.81
CA ALA A 310 -11.58 -9.49 -21.45
C ALA A 310 -10.71 -8.43 -22.15
N ARG A 311 -10.89 -8.23 -23.46
CA ARG A 311 -10.19 -7.17 -24.22
C ARG A 311 -10.47 -5.77 -23.67
N ASN A 312 -11.70 -5.49 -23.24
CA ASN A 312 -12.10 -4.18 -22.73
C ASN A 312 -11.41 -3.82 -21.41
N GLU A 313 -10.92 -4.80 -20.63
CA GLU A 313 -10.09 -4.52 -19.45
C GLU A 313 -8.84 -3.72 -19.83
N PHE A 314 -8.13 -4.13 -20.88
CA PHE A 314 -6.97 -3.41 -21.42
C PHE A 314 -7.36 -2.01 -21.94
N LEU A 315 -8.44 -1.92 -22.72
CA LEU A 315 -8.92 -0.65 -23.29
C LEU A 315 -9.29 0.41 -22.24
N CYS A 316 -9.45 0.02 -20.98
CA CYS A 316 -9.71 0.93 -19.88
C CYS A 316 -8.48 1.32 -19.07
N ILE A 317 -7.35 0.64 -19.29
CA ILE A 317 -6.10 0.87 -18.57
C ILE A 317 -4.94 1.32 -19.47
N HIS A 318 -5.15 1.54 -20.76
CA HIS A 318 -4.05 1.88 -21.68
C HIS A 318 -3.82 3.39 -21.88
N SER A 319 -4.58 4.27 -21.21
CA SER A 319 -4.40 5.71 -21.41
C SER A 319 -4.89 6.60 -20.26
N GLY A 320 -4.36 7.82 -20.22
CA GLY A 320 -4.82 8.87 -19.31
C GLY A 320 -4.41 8.64 -17.86
N ALA A 321 -5.34 8.84 -16.92
CA ALA A 321 -5.03 8.68 -15.49
C ALA A 321 -4.95 7.21 -15.06
N THR A 322 -5.54 6.31 -15.84
CA THR A 322 -5.57 4.87 -15.63
C THR A 322 -4.60 4.15 -16.53
N ASP A 323 -3.64 4.86 -17.13
CA ASP A 323 -2.61 4.25 -17.96
C ASP A 323 -1.70 3.34 -17.11
N LEU A 324 -1.80 2.04 -17.29
CA LEU A 324 -1.01 1.00 -16.62
C LEU A 324 -0.14 0.23 -17.63
N VAL A 325 -0.20 0.58 -18.92
CA VAL A 325 0.69 0.03 -19.96
C VAL A 325 1.97 0.85 -19.88
N GLN A 326 2.89 0.36 -19.05
CA GLN A 326 4.10 1.06 -18.67
C GLN A 326 5.21 0.04 -18.47
N GLU A 327 6.45 0.50 -18.53
CA GLU A 327 7.63 -0.37 -18.49
C GLU A 327 7.70 -1.23 -17.21
N GLN A 328 7.30 -0.69 -16.06
CA GLN A 328 7.29 -1.47 -14.82
C GLN A 328 6.14 -2.48 -14.72
N SER A 329 5.25 -2.56 -15.70
CA SER A 329 4.09 -3.45 -15.68
C SER A 329 4.37 -4.78 -16.39
N ALA A 330 3.88 -5.88 -15.82
CA ALA A 330 3.82 -7.18 -16.48
C ALA A 330 2.42 -7.78 -16.36
N PHE A 331 1.72 -7.93 -17.49
CA PHE A 331 0.32 -8.35 -17.51
C PHE A 331 0.20 -9.87 -17.44
N ILE A 332 -0.55 -10.33 -16.45
CA ILE A 332 -0.80 -11.74 -16.23
C ILE A 332 -1.92 -12.20 -17.18
N HIS A 333 -1.66 -13.31 -17.87
CA HIS A 333 -2.50 -13.97 -18.88
C HIS A 333 -2.52 -13.32 -20.25
N GLY A 334 -3.06 -12.11 -20.42
CA GLY A 334 -3.08 -11.41 -21.72
C GLY A 334 -3.80 -12.15 -22.87
N VAL A 335 -4.74 -13.04 -22.56
CA VAL A 335 -5.37 -13.94 -23.55
C VAL A 335 -6.24 -13.17 -24.55
N GLY A 336 -6.95 -12.15 -24.09
CA GLY A 336 -7.95 -11.42 -24.85
C GLY A 336 -7.42 -10.22 -25.64
N LEU A 337 -6.09 -10.07 -25.80
CA LEU A 337 -5.50 -8.96 -26.55
C LEU A 337 -5.42 -9.28 -28.05
N ALA A 338 -5.38 -8.22 -28.87
CA ALA A 338 -5.20 -8.25 -30.31
C ALA A 338 -3.95 -7.44 -30.71
N PRO A 339 -3.47 -7.53 -31.96
CA PRO A 339 -2.19 -6.95 -32.36
C PRO A 339 -1.95 -5.47 -32.00
N PRO A 340 -2.94 -4.54 -32.09
CA PRO A 340 -2.69 -3.15 -31.70
C PRO A 340 -2.37 -2.96 -30.22
N GLU A 341 -3.02 -3.74 -29.35
CA GLU A 341 -2.80 -3.68 -27.91
C GLU A 341 -1.44 -4.31 -27.54
N ILE A 342 -1.07 -5.40 -28.22
CA ILE A 342 0.23 -6.06 -28.04
C ILE A 342 1.38 -5.16 -28.51
N ALA A 343 1.19 -4.46 -29.65
CA ALA A 343 2.15 -3.48 -30.13
C ALA A 343 2.32 -2.29 -29.17
N GLU A 344 1.24 -1.86 -28.50
CA GLU A 344 1.30 -0.84 -27.45
C GLU A 344 2.12 -1.34 -26.25
N MET A 345 1.89 -2.58 -25.80
CA MET A 345 2.72 -3.19 -24.75
C MET A 345 4.20 -3.23 -25.14
N ALA A 346 4.52 -3.59 -26.38
CA ALA A 346 5.89 -3.59 -26.88
C ALA A 346 6.52 -2.19 -26.86
N LEU A 347 5.80 -1.18 -27.35
CA LEU A 347 6.28 0.21 -27.40
C LEU A 347 6.53 0.81 -26.01
N ASP A 348 5.69 0.48 -25.04
CA ASP A 348 5.79 1.01 -23.67
C ASP A 348 6.56 0.08 -22.72
N GLY A 349 7.14 -1.00 -23.25
CA GLY A 349 8.00 -1.93 -22.50
C GLY A 349 7.27 -2.83 -21.50
N THR A 350 5.94 -2.98 -21.60
CA THR A 350 5.13 -3.85 -20.74
C THR A 350 5.33 -5.33 -21.10
N ASP A 351 5.57 -6.16 -20.09
CA ASP A 351 5.82 -7.59 -20.26
C ASP A 351 4.53 -8.45 -20.21
N LEU A 352 4.60 -9.67 -20.73
CA LEU A 352 3.57 -10.70 -20.60
C LEU A 352 4.00 -11.77 -19.60
N ILE A 353 3.14 -12.10 -18.64
CA ILE A 353 3.26 -13.32 -17.83
C ILE A 353 2.27 -14.36 -18.35
N TRP A 354 2.79 -15.34 -19.07
CA TRP A 354 2.05 -16.42 -19.71
C TRP A 354 1.89 -17.62 -18.78
N SER A 355 0.66 -18.10 -18.65
CA SER A 355 0.31 -19.30 -17.88
C SER A 355 -0.45 -20.27 -18.78
N PRO A 356 0.23 -21.01 -19.67
CA PRO A 356 -0.44 -21.84 -20.66
C PRO A 356 -1.38 -22.88 -20.04
N ARG A 357 -0.97 -23.56 -18.97
CA ARG A 357 -1.77 -24.69 -18.45
C ARG A 357 -3.13 -24.24 -17.91
N THR A 358 -3.15 -23.17 -17.12
CA THR A 358 -4.38 -22.59 -16.56
C THR A 358 -5.26 -22.03 -17.68
N ASN A 359 -4.67 -21.33 -18.67
CA ASN A 359 -5.43 -20.77 -19.77
C ASN A 359 -6.10 -21.86 -20.61
N ILE A 360 -5.34 -22.88 -21.02
CA ILE A 360 -5.85 -24.01 -21.80
C ILE A 360 -6.92 -24.79 -21.04
N THR A 361 -6.70 -24.99 -19.74
CA THR A 361 -7.64 -25.70 -18.89
C THR A 361 -8.97 -24.97 -18.75
N LEU A 362 -8.95 -23.64 -18.58
CA LEU A 362 -10.15 -22.84 -18.34
C LEU A 362 -10.83 -22.39 -19.64
N TYR A 363 -10.06 -21.91 -20.60
CA TYR A 363 -10.59 -21.29 -21.83
C TYR A 363 -10.52 -22.22 -23.04
N GLY A 364 -9.73 -23.29 -22.98
CA GLY A 364 -9.47 -24.14 -24.14
C GLY A 364 -8.57 -23.46 -25.17
N ASP A 365 -8.01 -22.30 -24.82
CA ASP A 365 -7.14 -21.44 -25.64
C ASP A 365 -6.12 -20.78 -24.70
N THR A 366 -5.15 -20.06 -25.24
CA THR A 366 -4.15 -19.33 -24.45
C THR A 366 -3.74 -18.02 -25.14
N ALA A 367 -2.86 -17.24 -24.51
CA ALA A 367 -2.31 -16.05 -25.12
C ALA A 367 -1.67 -16.40 -26.47
N ARG A 368 -1.89 -15.56 -27.48
CA ARG A 368 -1.31 -15.69 -28.82
C ARG A 368 0.19 -15.32 -28.78
N VAL A 369 0.99 -16.12 -28.07
CA VAL A 369 2.38 -15.80 -27.72
C VAL A 369 3.30 -15.57 -28.92
N THR A 370 2.95 -16.08 -30.10
CA THR A 370 3.66 -15.79 -31.35
C THR A 370 3.47 -14.34 -31.79
N GLU A 371 2.30 -13.74 -31.59
CA GLU A 371 2.04 -12.31 -31.81
C GLU A 371 2.89 -11.48 -30.85
N TYR A 372 2.83 -11.77 -29.54
CA TYR A 372 3.66 -11.09 -28.53
C TYR A 372 5.15 -11.13 -28.84
N HIS A 373 5.64 -12.31 -29.24
CA HIS A 373 7.03 -12.48 -29.62
C HIS A 373 7.38 -11.70 -30.90
N ALA A 374 6.51 -11.71 -31.92
CA ALA A 374 6.72 -10.97 -33.16
C ALA A 374 6.81 -9.45 -32.93
N PHE A 375 6.04 -8.91 -31.97
CA PHE A 375 6.12 -7.51 -31.56
C PHE A 375 7.31 -7.19 -30.64
N GLY A 376 8.03 -8.18 -30.12
CA GLY A 376 9.15 -7.99 -29.20
C GLY A 376 8.76 -7.86 -27.72
N VAL A 377 7.53 -8.23 -27.34
CA VAL A 377 7.13 -8.29 -25.93
C VAL A 377 7.88 -9.43 -25.24
N SER A 378 8.53 -9.15 -24.10
CA SER A 378 9.14 -10.24 -23.31
C SER A 378 8.06 -11.06 -22.63
N ILE A 379 8.26 -12.37 -22.70
CA ILE A 379 7.32 -13.36 -22.18
C ILE A 379 7.99 -14.06 -20.99
N ALA A 380 7.31 -14.08 -19.86
CA ALA A 380 7.66 -14.84 -18.66
C ALA A 380 6.64 -15.96 -18.42
N LEU A 381 7.03 -17.04 -17.75
CA LEU A 381 6.12 -18.13 -17.38
C LEU A 381 5.67 -18.03 -15.92
N GLY A 382 4.38 -18.32 -15.68
CA GLY A 382 3.80 -18.46 -14.34
C GLY A 382 2.88 -19.67 -14.25
N THR A 383 2.83 -20.33 -13.08
CA THR A 383 1.98 -21.52 -12.84
C THR A 383 0.54 -21.18 -12.49
N ASP A 384 0.26 -19.93 -12.10
CA ASP A 384 -1.04 -19.43 -11.64
C ASP A 384 -1.52 -20.13 -10.35
N TRP A 385 -2.32 -21.18 -10.40
CA TRP A 385 -2.84 -21.78 -9.16
C TRP A 385 -3.15 -23.24 -9.32
N ILE A 386 -3.02 -23.99 -8.21
CA ILE A 386 -3.04 -25.46 -8.25
C ILE A 386 -4.34 -26.08 -8.80
N VAL A 387 -5.44 -25.33 -8.80
CA VAL A 387 -6.75 -25.82 -9.23
C VAL A 387 -6.75 -26.10 -10.73
N SER A 388 -6.14 -25.25 -11.55
CA SER A 388 -6.15 -25.36 -13.02
C SER A 388 -4.80 -25.13 -13.69
N GLY A 389 -3.79 -24.68 -12.96
CA GLY A 389 -2.42 -24.50 -13.40
C GLY A 389 -1.48 -25.62 -12.97
N SER A 390 -0.18 -25.38 -13.10
CA SER A 390 0.85 -26.39 -12.81
C SER A 390 1.20 -26.48 -11.32
N MET A 391 1.61 -27.67 -10.87
CA MET A 391 2.08 -27.85 -9.50
C MET A 391 3.50 -27.31 -9.23
N ASN A 392 4.29 -27.06 -10.28
CA ASN A 392 5.59 -26.40 -10.25
C ASN A 392 6.06 -25.95 -11.65
N MET A 393 7.18 -25.23 -11.70
CA MET A 393 7.75 -24.71 -12.95
C MET A 393 8.16 -25.78 -13.97
N LEU A 394 8.60 -26.98 -13.56
CA LEU A 394 8.90 -28.06 -14.52
C LEU A 394 7.65 -28.51 -15.24
N ARG A 395 6.51 -28.56 -14.55
CA ARG A 395 5.23 -28.91 -15.16
C ARG A 395 4.67 -27.79 -16.05
N GLU A 396 4.95 -26.52 -15.75
CA GLU A 396 4.57 -25.40 -16.62
C GLU A 396 5.45 -25.34 -17.88
N LEU A 397 6.78 -25.48 -17.72
CA LEU A 397 7.71 -25.61 -18.85
C LEU A 397 7.34 -26.77 -19.76
N ARG A 398 6.97 -27.92 -19.18
CA ARG A 398 6.47 -29.06 -19.95
C ARG A 398 5.21 -28.71 -20.76
N CYS A 399 4.34 -27.88 -20.19
CA CYS A 399 3.11 -27.45 -20.85
C CYS A 399 3.41 -26.52 -22.02
N ALA A 400 4.25 -25.51 -21.79
CA ALA A 400 4.68 -24.56 -22.81
C ALA A 400 5.43 -25.26 -23.95
N ASP A 401 6.34 -26.18 -23.62
CA ASP A 401 7.09 -26.99 -24.59
C ASP A 401 6.18 -27.91 -25.40
N PHE A 402 5.27 -28.64 -24.74
CA PHE A 402 4.27 -29.48 -25.42
C PHE A 402 3.38 -28.65 -26.37
N PHE A 403 2.94 -27.48 -25.90
CA PHE A 403 2.13 -26.59 -26.71
C PHE A 403 2.91 -26.07 -27.92
N ASN A 404 4.15 -25.64 -27.71
CA ASN A 404 5.06 -25.17 -28.75
C ASN A 404 5.37 -26.25 -29.81
N GLU A 405 5.62 -27.49 -29.39
CA GLU A 405 5.95 -28.59 -30.30
C GLU A 405 4.77 -29.01 -31.20
N LEU A 406 3.55 -28.97 -30.67
CA LEU A 406 2.37 -29.50 -31.37
C LEU A 406 1.52 -28.42 -32.03
N PHE A 407 1.44 -27.24 -31.46
CA PHE A 407 0.47 -26.20 -31.83
C PHE A 407 1.12 -24.93 -32.37
N LEU A 408 2.43 -24.72 -32.18
CA LEU A 408 3.13 -23.52 -32.67
C LEU A 408 4.27 -23.93 -33.60
N ARG A 409 3.95 -24.39 -34.82
CA ARG A 409 4.96 -24.86 -35.77
C ARG A 409 5.24 -23.84 -36.86
N ARG A 410 6.52 -23.59 -37.11
CA ARG A 410 6.99 -22.72 -38.17
C ARG A 410 6.79 -23.36 -39.56
N ASN A 411 6.96 -22.55 -40.59
CA ASN A 411 6.89 -22.98 -41.99
C ASN A 411 7.98 -24.00 -42.39
N ASP A 412 9.06 -24.10 -41.62
CA ASP A 412 10.10 -25.13 -41.76
C ASP A 412 9.78 -26.44 -41.01
N GLY A 413 8.70 -26.46 -40.23
CA GLY A 413 8.24 -27.62 -39.46
C GLY A 413 8.87 -27.78 -38.08
N TYR A 414 9.73 -26.85 -37.64
CA TYR A 414 10.24 -26.85 -36.28
C TYR A 414 9.28 -26.12 -35.33
N PRO A 415 9.37 -26.37 -34.00
CA PRO A 415 8.68 -25.55 -33.01
C PRO A 415 9.04 -24.07 -33.18
N TYR A 416 8.13 -23.18 -32.77
CA TYR A 416 8.29 -21.74 -32.88
C TYR A 416 9.37 -21.23 -31.94
N PHE A 417 9.24 -21.50 -30.65
CA PHE A 417 10.25 -21.16 -29.65
C PHE A 417 11.34 -22.23 -29.57
N THR A 418 12.58 -21.79 -29.46
CA THR A 418 13.72 -22.63 -29.13
C THR A 418 13.66 -23.10 -27.68
N SER A 419 14.46 -24.11 -27.35
CA SER A 419 14.59 -24.56 -25.95
C SER A 419 15.23 -23.49 -25.05
N GLU A 420 16.06 -22.61 -25.61
CA GLU A 420 16.62 -21.49 -24.86
C GLU A 420 15.55 -20.45 -24.52
N GLU A 421 14.72 -20.05 -25.49
CA GLU A 421 13.66 -19.06 -25.25
C GLU A 421 12.68 -19.54 -24.18
N LEU A 422 12.24 -20.81 -24.22
CA LEU A 422 11.40 -21.38 -23.17
C LEU A 422 12.07 -21.35 -21.79
N TRP A 423 13.38 -21.62 -21.73
CA TRP A 423 14.15 -21.52 -20.49
C TRP A 423 14.30 -20.07 -20.00
N LEU A 424 14.49 -19.11 -20.91
CA LEU A 424 14.54 -17.68 -20.59
C LEU A 424 13.21 -17.18 -20.02
N MET A 425 12.07 -17.69 -20.50
CA MET A 425 10.75 -17.39 -19.94
C MET A 425 10.62 -17.79 -18.47
N ALA A 426 11.36 -18.81 -18.00
CA ALA A 426 11.37 -19.25 -16.60
C ALA A 426 12.57 -18.73 -15.78
N THR A 427 13.43 -17.89 -16.37
CA THR A 427 14.64 -17.36 -15.72
C THR A 427 14.78 -15.86 -15.94
N ARG A 428 15.52 -15.41 -16.95
CA ARG A 428 15.82 -13.99 -17.21
C ARG A 428 14.56 -13.17 -17.45
N ASN A 429 13.65 -13.63 -18.31
CA ASN A 429 12.45 -12.87 -18.65
C ASN A 429 11.50 -12.79 -17.45
N ALA A 430 11.41 -13.86 -16.66
CA ALA A 430 10.68 -13.83 -15.40
C ALA A 430 11.29 -12.86 -14.38
N ALA A 431 12.62 -12.73 -14.34
CA ALA A 431 13.26 -11.71 -13.49
C ALA A 431 12.97 -10.28 -13.99
N ARG A 432 12.96 -10.05 -15.30
CA ARG A 432 12.63 -8.75 -15.91
C ARG A 432 11.19 -8.34 -15.60
N ALA A 433 10.23 -9.24 -15.83
CA ALA A 433 8.80 -9.01 -15.58
C ALA A 433 8.50 -8.67 -14.11
N LEU A 434 9.40 -9.04 -13.19
CA LEU A 434 9.29 -8.79 -11.76
C LEU A 434 10.23 -7.68 -11.27
N GLY A 435 10.97 -7.02 -12.16
CA GLY A 435 11.95 -5.98 -11.80
C GLY A 435 13.00 -6.49 -10.82
N VAL A 436 13.57 -7.67 -11.06
CA VAL A 436 14.66 -8.25 -10.23
C VAL A 436 15.78 -8.84 -11.09
N ASP A 437 15.81 -8.52 -12.38
CA ASP A 437 16.83 -8.97 -13.35
C ASP A 437 18.23 -8.38 -13.08
N ASP A 438 18.31 -7.35 -12.24
CA ASP A 438 19.54 -6.79 -11.69
C ASP A 438 20.18 -7.67 -10.59
N VAL A 439 19.43 -8.62 -10.01
CA VAL A 439 19.94 -9.51 -8.94
C VAL A 439 19.73 -11.00 -9.25
N LEU A 440 18.71 -11.38 -10.02
CA LEU A 440 18.30 -12.76 -10.30
C LEU A 440 18.19 -13.06 -11.80
N GLY A 441 17.85 -14.31 -12.13
CA GLY A 441 17.44 -14.73 -13.47
C GLY A 441 18.58 -15.03 -14.46
N THR A 442 19.82 -14.63 -14.16
CA THR A 442 21.00 -14.91 -15.02
C THR A 442 22.22 -15.29 -14.18
N LEU A 443 23.02 -16.24 -14.66
CA LEU A 443 24.34 -16.54 -14.09
C LEU A 443 25.35 -15.50 -14.59
N ALA A 444 25.56 -14.43 -13.83
CA ALA A 444 26.49 -13.37 -14.17
C ALA A 444 27.16 -12.76 -12.93
N PRO A 445 28.38 -12.21 -13.05
CA PRO A 445 29.05 -11.54 -11.94
C PRO A 445 28.17 -10.45 -11.28
N GLY A 446 28.15 -10.43 -9.94
CA GLY A 446 27.35 -9.50 -9.13
C GLY A 446 25.91 -9.94 -8.88
N ARG A 447 25.40 -10.98 -9.57
CA ARG A 447 24.07 -11.56 -9.32
C ARG A 447 24.10 -12.49 -8.11
N ALA A 448 22.97 -12.68 -7.43
CA ALA A 448 22.87 -13.62 -6.32
C ALA A 448 23.01 -15.07 -6.82
N ALA A 449 23.68 -15.93 -6.04
CA ALA A 449 23.82 -17.35 -6.36
C ALA A 449 22.54 -18.16 -6.05
N ASP A 450 21.46 -17.83 -6.74
CA ASP A 450 20.22 -18.59 -6.81
C ASP A 450 20.30 -19.51 -8.04
N ILE A 451 20.58 -20.80 -7.80
CA ILE A 451 21.06 -21.73 -8.82
C ILE A 451 20.31 -23.06 -8.70
N ALA A 452 19.96 -23.65 -9.86
CA ALA A 452 19.47 -25.02 -9.94
C ALA A 452 20.39 -25.86 -10.84
N ILE A 453 20.69 -27.08 -10.41
CA ILE A 453 21.48 -28.06 -11.16
C ILE A 453 20.60 -29.24 -11.52
N PHE A 454 20.63 -29.65 -12.79
CA PHE A 454 19.81 -30.72 -13.35
C PHE A 454 20.69 -31.86 -13.89
N ASP A 455 20.17 -33.09 -13.88
CA ASP A 455 20.85 -34.26 -14.46
C ASP A 455 20.86 -34.18 -16.00
N GLY A 456 22.02 -33.88 -16.54
CA GLY A 456 22.29 -33.81 -17.98
C GLY A 456 22.68 -35.15 -18.62
N SER A 457 22.54 -36.27 -17.92
CA SER A 457 22.98 -37.58 -18.43
C SER A 457 22.10 -38.12 -19.57
N ALA A 458 20.80 -37.81 -19.52
CA ALA A 458 19.82 -38.29 -20.49
C ALA A 458 19.41 -37.20 -21.50
N ARG A 459 19.59 -35.93 -21.13
CA ARG A 459 19.17 -34.73 -21.88
C ARG A 459 20.28 -33.70 -21.76
N VAL A 460 20.56 -32.95 -22.82
CA VAL A 460 21.69 -32.01 -22.86
C VAL A 460 21.20 -30.59 -22.81
N ASP A 461 22.06 -29.69 -22.33
CA ASP A 461 21.86 -28.24 -22.35
C ASP A 461 20.47 -27.84 -21.79
N HIS A 462 19.72 -26.95 -22.45
CA HIS A 462 18.39 -26.51 -22.02
C HIS A 462 17.37 -27.65 -21.85
N ARG A 463 17.49 -28.74 -22.63
CA ARG A 463 16.59 -29.90 -22.49
C ARG A 463 16.74 -30.60 -21.15
N ALA A 464 17.89 -30.52 -20.49
CA ALA A 464 18.04 -31.04 -19.13
C ALA A 464 17.14 -30.33 -18.12
N VAL A 465 16.76 -29.07 -18.37
CA VAL A 465 15.85 -28.28 -17.52
C VAL A 465 14.39 -28.55 -17.92
N ILE A 466 14.06 -28.35 -19.20
CA ILE A 466 12.68 -28.49 -19.71
C ILE A 466 12.16 -29.91 -19.51
N ASP A 467 13.02 -30.91 -19.70
CA ASP A 467 12.64 -32.31 -19.59
C ASP A 467 12.68 -32.88 -18.17
N ALA A 468 13.16 -32.12 -17.18
CA ALA A 468 13.40 -32.65 -15.85
C ALA A 468 12.10 -33.03 -15.12
N GLU A 469 12.22 -34.01 -14.25
CA GLU A 469 11.27 -34.29 -13.17
C GLU A 469 11.95 -34.04 -11.81
N PRO A 470 11.21 -34.03 -10.67
CA PRO A 470 11.80 -33.70 -9.37
C PRO A 470 13.00 -34.57 -8.95
N GLN A 471 13.09 -35.82 -9.40
CA GLN A 471 14.26 -36.67 -9.14
C GLN A 471 15.51 -36.27 -9.95
N ASP A 472 15.35 -35.54 -11.05
CA ASP A 472 16.44 -35.11 -11.93
C ASP A 472 17.06 -33.78 -11.48
N VAL A 473 16.40 -33.06 -10.56
CA VAL A 473 16.96 -31.88 -9.89
C VAL A 473 18.02 -32.33 -8.89
N VAL A 474 19.29 -32.06 -9.22
CA VAL A 474 20.47 -32.48 -8.46
C VAL A 474 20.69 -31.60 -7.24
N LEU A 475 20.51 -30.29 -7.39
CA LEU A 475 20.68 -29.31 -6.32
C LEU A 475 19.90 -28.03 -6.62
N VAL A 476 19.27 -27.46 -5.60
CA VAL A 476 18.74 -26.09 -5.60
C VAL A 476 19.42 -25.33 -4.49
N LEU A 477 20.06 -24.22 -4.86
CA LEU A 477 20.86 -23.36 -3.99
C LEU A 477 20.27 -21.95 -4.02
N ARG A 478 20.26 -21.28 -2.87
CA ARG A 478 19.83 -19.89 -2.74
C ARG A 478 20.85 -19.09 -1.93
N ARG A 479 21.08 -17.83 -2.29
CA ARG A 479 21.87 -16.91 -1.47
C ARG A 479 21.13 -16.59 -0.15
N GLY A 480 21.78 -16.84 0.98
CA GLY A 480 21.28 -16.48 2.31
C GLY A 480 21.34 -14.99 2.61
N SER A 481 20.51 -14.55 3.55
CA SER A 481 20.53 -13.20 4.10
C SER A 481 21.80 -12.91 4.90
N ALA A 482 22.02 -11.66 5.28
CA ALA A 482 23.13 -11.29 6.17
C ALA A 482 22.99 -11.85 7.60
N ALA A 483 21.80 -12.29 7.97
CA ALA A 483 21.54 -12.91 9.26
C ALA A 483 21.84 -14.42 9.25
N ASP A 484 21.96 -15.03 8.06
CA ASP A 484 22.21 -16.46 7.97
C ASP A 484 23.66 -16.81 8.32
N PRO A 485 23.87 -17.91 9.08
CA PRO A 485 25.22 -18.36 9.43
C PRO A 485 26.01 -18.84 8.21
N HIS A 486 25.33 -19.17 7.12
CA HIS A 486 25.90 -19.57 5.84
C HIS A 486 25.24 -18.77 4.72
N ARG A 487 26.06 -18.25 3.80
CA ARG A 487 25.58 -17.44 2.67
C ARG A 487 25.05 -18.26 1.50
N LEU A 488 25.32 -19.55 1.46
CA LEU A 488 24.83 -20.46 0.43
C LEU A 488 24.00 -21.54 1.10
N LEU A 489 22.70 -21.55 0.79
CA LEU A 489 21.70 -22.38 1.46
C LEU A 489 21.19 -23.45 0.50
N PRO A 490 21.56 -24.73 0.67
CA PRO A 490 20.98 -25.81 -0.13
C PRO A 490 19.52 -26.00 0.28
N LEU A 491 18.56 -25.86 -0.63
CA LEU A 491 17.13 -26.00 -0.32
C LEU A 491 16.64 -27.44 -0.54
N TYR A 492 17.06 -28.04 -1.65
CA TYR A 492 16.70 -29.39 -2.10
C TYR A 492 17.82 -29.99 -2.97
N GLY A 493 17.97 -31.30 -2.99
CA GLY A 493 18.92 -31.97 -3.89
C GLY A 493 19.27 -33.39 -3.47
N ASP A 494 20.26 -33.98 -4.15
CA ASP A 494 20.82 -35.29 -3.81
C ASP A 494 21.34 -35.28 -2.36
N ALA A 495 20.86 -36.23 -1.54
CA ALA A 495 21.13 -36.20 -0.10
C ALA A 495 22.63 -36.15 0.27
N PRO A 496 23.54 -36.87 -0.41
CA PRO A 496 24.98 -36.75 -0.13
C PRO A 496 25.55 -35.36 -0.44
N LEU A 497 25.04 -34.68 -1.47
CA LEU A 497 25.49 -33.34 -1.86
C LEU A 497 24.98 -32.28 -0.91
N VAL A 498 23.68 -32.33 -0.59
CA VAL A 498 23.07 -31.43 0.40
C VAL A 498 23.80 -31.55 1.73
N ALA A 499 24.06 -32.77 2.22
CA ALA A 499 24.77 -32.99 3.48
C ALA A 499 26.23 -32.52 3.48
N ALA A 500 26.88 -32.42 2.31
CA ALA A 500 28.25 -31.94 2.18
C ALA A 500 28.35 -30.40 2.20
N LEU A 501 27.26 -29.71 1.85
CA LEU A 501 27.21 -28.24 1.84
C LEU A 501 27.03 -27.68 3.27
N PRO A 502 27.60 -26.50 3.57
CA PRO A 502 27.41 -25.83 4.86
C PRO A 502 25.92 -25.67 5.22
N GLY A 503 25.53 -26.08 6.43
CA GLY A 503 24.15 -26.00 6.90
C GLY A 503 23.20 -27.03 6.27
N GLY A 504 23.72 -28.03 5.57
CA GLY A 504 22.95 -29.12 4.95
C GLY A 504 22.93 -30.44 5.73
N ASP A 505 23.77 -30.59 6.74
CA ASP A 505 23.94 -31.81 7.57
C ASP A 505 22.72 -32.16 8.43
N ALA A 506 21.89 -31.16 8.75
CA ALA A 506 20.65 -31.31 9.51
C ALA A 506 19.40 -31.45 8.63
N CYS A 507 19.53 -31.53 7.31
CA CYS A 507 18.41 -31.59 6.38
C CYS A 507 17.76 -32.99 6.33
N GLU A 508 16.44 -33.02 6.14
CA GLU A 508 15.63 -34.23 6.21
C GLU A 508 15.64 -34.96 4.87
N THR A 509 15.90 -36.26 4.89
CA THR A 509 15.93 -37.09 3.68
C THR A 509 14.55 -37.58 3.27
N LEU A 510 14.31 -37.68 1.97
CA LEU A 510 13.12 -38.29 1.38
C LEU A 510 13.48 -39.07 0.11
N ASP A 511 12.73 -40.14 -0.17
CA ASP A 511 12.88 -40.93 -1.40
C ASP A 511 12.02 -40.32 -2.51
N VAL A 512 12.65 -39.76 -3.54
CA VAL A 512 11.98 -39.18 -4.71
C VAL A 512 12.23 -40.13 -5.88
N CYS A 513 11.27 -41.01 -6.12
CA CYS A 513 11.25 -41.92 -7.26
C CYS A 513 12.46 -42.86 -7.36
N GLY A 514 13.00 -43.28 -6.22
CA GLY A 514 14.17 -44.16 -6.14
C GLY A 514 15.48 -43.42 -5.93
N THR A 515 15.47 -42.08 -5.97
CA THR A 515 16.62 -41.24 -5.66
C THR A 515 16.47 -40.67 -4.25
N THR A 516 17.48 -40.91 -3.39
CA THR A 516 17.48 -40.35 -2.04
C THR A 516 17.86 -38.87 -2.09
N LYS A 517 16.89 -38.00 -1.82
CA LYS A 517 17.03 -36.53 -1.79
C LYS A 517 17.03 -36.02 -0.35
N ALA A 518 17.40 -34.77 -0.15
CA ALA A 518 17.27 -34.07 1.13
C ALA A 518 16.63 -32.68 0.97
N VAL A 519 15.92 -32.23 2.00
CA VAL A 519 15.25 -30.92 2.10
C VAL A 519 15.50 -30.28 3.46
N CYS A 520 15.71 -28.96 3.48
CA CYS A 520 16.14 -28.26 4.70
C CYS A 520 15.01 -27.57 5.47
N VAL A 521 13.88 -28.27 5.67
CA VAL A 521 12.63 -27.69 6.25
C VAL A 521 12.85 -26.99 7.57
N SER A 522 13.54 -27.63 8.51
CA SER A 522 13.75 -27.05 9.85
C SER A 522 14.54 -25.73 9.78
N ARG A 523 15.52 -25.62 8.88
CA ARG A 523 16.29 -24.39 8.70
C ARG A 523 15.43 -23.27 8.11
N GLU A 524 14.75 -23.56 7.01
CA GLU A 524 13.92 -22.58 6.27
C GLU A 524 12.71 -22.10 7.07
N THR A 525 12.31 -22.85 8.10
CA THR A 525 11.19 -22.50 8.99
C THR A 525 11.65 -22.03 10.38
N GLY A 526 12.94 -21.72 10.56
CA GLY A 526 13.47 -21.22 11.84
C GLY A 526 13.34 -22.20 13.01
N GLY A 527 13.33 -23.51 12.72
CA GLY A 527 13.19 -24.60 13.68
C GLY A 527 11.74 -24.91 14.08
N THR A 528 10.75 -24.28 13.44
CA THR A 528 9.34 -24.41 13.84
C THR A 528 8.61 -25.60 13.19
N GLU A 529 9.07 -26.05 12.03
CA GLU A 529 8.47 -27.15 11.28
C GLU A 529 9.50 -28.23 10.91
N THR A 530 8.99 -29.39 10.49
CA THR A 530 9.74 -30.55 10.00
C THR A 530 9.04 -31.06 8.75
N LEU A 531 9.73 -31.81 7.88
CA LEU A 531 9.10 -32.46 6.73
C LEU A 531 7.92 -33.33 7.16
N ALA A 532 8.05 -34.02 8.30
CA ALA A 532 6.97 -34.82 8.87
C ALA A 532 5.75 -33.98 9.31
N SER A 533 5.96 -32.80 9.89
CA SER A 533 4.84 -31.91 10.28
C SER A 533 4.14 -31.29 9.08
N LEU A 534 4.89 -30.91 8.05
CA LEU A 534 4.32 -30.44 6.78
C LEU A 534 3.53 -31.56 6.09
N ALA A 535 4.08 -32.77 6.00
CA ALA A 535 3.39 -33.92 5.41
C ALA A 535 2.11 -34.29 6.16
N ALA A 536 2.13 -34.22 7.50
CA ALA A 536 0.94 -34.51 8.31
C ALA A 536 -0.18 -33.48 8.09
N ALA A 537 0.15 -32.21 7.89
CA ALA A 537 -0.82 -31.15 7.60
C ALA A 537 -1.43 -31.27 6.19
N ASN A 538 -0.71 -31.88 5.25
CA ASN A 538 -1.07 -31.92 3.83
C ASN A 538 -1.47 -33.32 3.34
N ALA A 539 -1.82 -34.24 4.24
CA ALA A 539 -2.10 -35.64 3.89
C ALA A 539 -3.29 -35.84 2.92
N SER A 540 -4.18 -34.85 2.82
CA SER A 540 -5.32 -34.84 1.89
C SER A 540 -5.13 -33.91 0.69
N GLN A 541 -3.99 -33.22 0.60
CA GLN A 541 -3.68 -32.25 -0.44
C GLN A 541 -2.92 -32.90 -1.60
N TYR A 542 -2.67 -32.12 -2.66
CA TYR A 542 -1.85 -32.59 -3.78
C TYR A 542 -0.44 -32.98 -3.30
N PRO A 543 0.08 -34.17 -3.66
CA PRO A 543 1.40 -34.65 -3.24
C PRO A 543 2.54 -33.69 -3.63
N LEU A 544 3.67 -33.77 -2.89
CA LEU A 544 4.87 -32.98 -3.21
C LEU A 544 5.40 -33.25 -4.63
N PHE A 545 5.33 -34.51 -5.07
CA PHE A 545 5.86 -34.93 -6.37
C PHE A 545 5.16 -36.21 -6.83
N PHE A 546 5.33 -36.52 -8.11
CA PHE A 546 4.87 -37.74 -8.75
C PHE A 546 6.03 -38.38 -9.52
N CYS A 547 6.05 -39.70 -9.61
CA CYS A 547 7.03 -40.44 -10.40
C CYS A 547 6.48 -40.67 -11.81
N GLY A 548 6.38 -39.59 -12.56
CA GLY A 548 5.70 -39.52 -13.86
C GLY A 548 4.58 -38.46 -13.85
N PRO A 549 3.76 -38.43 -14.91
CA PRO A 549 2.68 -37.45 -15.04
C PRO A 549 1.76 -37.43 -13.80
N PRO A 550 1.52 -36.24 -13.21
CA PRO A 550 0.66 -36.12 -12.04
C PRO A 550 -0.76 -36.64 -12.30
N ALA A 551 -1.35 -37.31 -11.30
CA ALA A 551 -2.73 -37.76 -11.42
C ALA A 551 -3.68 -36.56 -11.38
N GLY A 552 -4.59 -36.48 -12.35
CA GLY A 552 -5.52 -35.35 -12.47
C GLY A 552 -4.84 -34.02 -12.78
N GLU A 553 -3.66 -34.03 -13.39
CA GLU A 553 -3.00 -32.80 -13.85
C GLU A 553 -3.93 -32.02 -14.78
N PRO A 554 -4.04 -30.68 -14.62
CA PRO A 554 -4.76 -29.85 -15.57
C PRO A 554 -4.20 -29.97 -16.99
N SER A 555 -5.01 -29.69 -18.01
CA SER A 555 -4.64 -29.99 -19.39
C SER A 555 -3.70 -28.97 -20.03
N CYS A 556 -2.83 -29.46 -20.92
CA CYS A 556 -2.09 -28.65 -21.90
C CYS A 556 -2.57 -28.88 -23.34
N LEU A 557 -3.57 -29.74 -23.52
CA LEU A 557 -4.26 -29.91 -24.79
C LEU A 557 -5.41 -28.90 -24.86
N PRO A 558 -5.44 -27.97 -25.83
CA PRO A 558 -6.58 -27.10 -26.06
C PRO A 558 -7.80 -27.93 -26.46
N TRP A 559 -9.01 -27.57 -26.03
CA TRP A 559 -10.25 -28.14 -26.58
C TRP A 559 -11.45 -27.28 -26.23
N ARG A 560 -12.41 -27.20 -27.16
CA ARG A 560 -13.68 -26.49 -26.98
C ARG A 560 -14.80 -27.24 -27.71
N ASN A 561 -15.29 -28.33 -27.13
CA ASN A 561 -16.32 -29.18 -27.74
C ASN A 561 -17.50 -29.52 -26.81
N ALA A 562 -17.76 -28.67 -25.82
CA ALA A 562 -18.80 -28.91 -24.82
C ALA A 562 -20.19 -29.09 -25.43
N GLY A 563 -20.94 -30.08 -24.92
CA GLY A 563 -22.36 -30.29 -25.24
C GLY A 563 -23.25 -30.13 -24.01
N PRO A 564 -24.59 -30.17 -24.17
CA PRO A 564 -25.52 -30.10 -23.05
C PRO A 564 -25.18 -31.13 -21.96
N PRO A 565 -25.17 -30.76 -20.67
CA PRO A 565 -25.80 -29.57 -20.09
C PRO A 565 -24.94 -28.30 -20.04
N PHE A 566 -23.69 -28.31 -20.51
CA PHE A 566 -22.81 -27.15 -20.47
C PHE A 566 -23.19 -26.10 -21.53
N PRO A 567 -22.82 -24.82 -21.34
CA PRO A 567 -22.94 -23.80 -22.37
C PRO A 567 -22.25 -24.22 -23.68
N SER A 568 -22.80 -23.76 -24.80
CA SER A 568 -22.19 -24.01 -26.11
C SER A 568 -20.89 -23.19 -26.22
N PRO A 569 -19.75 -23.79 -26.62
CA PRO A 569 -18.52 -23.04 -26.91
C PRO A 569 -18.60 -22.16 -28.15
N GLU A 570 -19.65 -22.30 -28.98
CA GLU A 570 -19.92 -21.44 -30.15
C GLU A 570 -20.68 -20.18 -29.70
N VAL A 571 -19.93 -19.15 -29.32
CA VAL A 571 -20.40 -17.85 -28.83
C VAL A 571 -19.82 -16.76 -29.73
N ASP A 572 -20.68 -15.84 -30.19
CA ASP A 572 -20.26 -14.70 -31.03
C ASP A 572 -19.43 -15.07 -32.29
N GLY A 573 -19.65 -16.29 -32.82
CA GLY A 573 -18.98 -16.79 -34.02
C GLY A 573 -17.75 -17.65 -33.76
N SER A 574 -17.38 -17.92 -32.50
CA SER A 574 -16.31 -18.87 -32.20
C SER A 574 -16.60 -20.28 -32.70
N ASN A 575 -15.55 -21.04 -33.00
CA ASN A 575 -15.63 -22.40 -33.51
C ASN A 575 -15.46 -23.45 -32.40
N ARG A 576 -15.71 -24.71 -32.76
CA ARG A 576 -15.48 -25.89 -31.92
C ARG A 576 -14.23 -26.60 -32.40
N TYR A 577 -13.44 -27.09 -31.45
CA TYR A 577 -12.27 -27.90 -31.75
C TYR A 577 -11.99 -28.90 -30.65
N VAL A 578 -11.29 -29.98 -31.01
CA VAL A 578 -10.84 -31.02 -30.08
C VAL A 578 -9.36 -30.87 -29.73
N GLY A 579 -8.65 -29.96 -30.40
CA GLY A 579 -7.22 -29.65 -30.18
C GLY A 579 -6.31 -30.85 -30.31
N GLU A 580 -6.65 -31.78 -31.20
CA GLU A 580 -5.75 -32.85 -31.62
C GLU A 580 -5.37 -32.58 -33.07
N PRO A 581 -4.07 -32.34 -33.37
CA PRO A 581 -3.59 -32.29 -34.75
C PRO A 581 -3.99 -33.54 -35.55
N VAL A 582 -4.69 -33.35 -36.66
CA VAL A 582 -5.16 -34.45 -37.53
C VAL A 582 -4.85 -34.16 -39.00
N PRO A 583 -4.86 -35.18 -39.89
CA PRO A 583 -4.70 -34.92 -41.31
C PRO A 583 -5.81 -33.99 -41.84
N GLY A 584 -5.44 -32.79 -42.31
CA GLY A 584 -6.36 -31.77 -42.82
C GLY A 584 -6.70 -30.65 -41.82
N ASP A 585 -6.13 -30.68 -40.62
CA ASP A 585 -6.20 -29.65 -39.56
C ASP A 585 -4.95 -29.87 -38.68
N GLN A 586 -3.81 -29.35 -39.14
CA GLN A 586 -2.48 -29.71 -38.63
C GLN A 586 -2.14 -29.09 -37.28
N ASP A 587 -2.80 -28.00 -36.89
CA ASP A 587 -2.63 -27.39 -35.57
C ASP A 587 -3.80 -27.72 -34.63
N GLY A 588 -4.90 -28.30 -35.12
CA GLY A 588 -6.00 -28.78 -34.29
C GLY A 588 -6.94 -27.67 -33.83
N ASP A 589 -6.93 -26.51 -34.46
CA ASP A 589 -7.74 -25.35 -34.09
C ASP A 589 -9.22 -25.45 -34.54
N GLY A 590 -9.54 -26.49 -35.32
CA GLY A 590 -10.89 -26.78 -35.82
C GLY A 590 -11.24 -26.09 -37.13
N VAL A 591 -10.29 -25.40 -37.77
CA VAL A 591 -10.37 -24.87 -39.14
C VAL A 591 -9.58 -25.80 -40.07
N PRO A 592 -10.13 -26.24 -41.20
CA PRO A 592 -9.39 -27.09 -42.14
C PRO A 592 -8.19 -26.37 -42.76
N ASP A 593 -7.08 -27.08 -42.98
CA ASP A 593 -5.82 -26.54 -43.55
C ASP A 593 -6.00 -25.72 -44.86
N ASP A 594 -7.06 -25.96 -45.63
CA ASP A 594 -7.36 -25.25 -46.89
C ASP A 594 -8.26 -24.01 -46.73
N GLU A 595 -8.82 -23.81 -45.54
CA GLU A 595 -9.61 -22.65 -45.11
C GLU A 595 -8.89 -21.83 -44.02
N ASP A 596 -7.81 -22.37 -43.46
CA ASP A 596 -7.03 -21.85 -42.35
C ASP A 596 -5.97 -20.82 -42.79
N ASP A 597 -5.97 -19.64 -42.16
CA ASP A 597 -5.01 -18.55 -42.42
C ASP A 597 -3.67 -18.70 -41.69
N CYS A 598 -3.58 -19.64 -40.73
CA CYS A 598 -2.35 -20.11 -40.10
C CYS A 598 -2.31 -21.65 -39.92
N PRO A 599 -2.20 -22.45 -41.00
CA PRO A 599 -2.35 -23.93 -40.98
C PRO A 599 -1.37 -24.75 -40.11
N ARG A 600 -0.51 -24.10 -39.33
CA ARG A 600 0.51 -24.72 -38.48
C ARG A 600 0.64 -24.03 -37.10
N ILE A 601 -0.08 -22.94 -36.87
CA ILE A 601 -0.02 -22.17 -35.64
C ILE A 601 -1.44 -21.98 -35.14
N PHE A 602 -1.77 -22.73 -34.09
CA PHE A 602 -3.09 -22.81 -33.48
C PHE A 602 -3.67 -21.42 -33.22
N ASN A 603 -4.66 -21.05 -34.02
CA ASN A 603 -5.31 -19.75 -33.97
C ASN A 603 -6.83 -19.83 -34.13
N PRO A 604 -7.54 -20.60 -33.27
CA PRO A 604 -8.98 -20.81 -33.41
C PRO A 604 -9.76 -19.50 -33.38
N ILE A 605 -10.98 -19.53 -33.93
CA ILE A 605 -11.89 -18.39 -33.94
C ILE A 605 -12.38 -18.14 -32.51
N ARG A 606 -11.96 -17.03 -31.89
CA ARG A 606 -12.43 -16.61 -30.56
C ARG A 606 -13.73 -15.78 -30.67
N PRO A 607 -14.52 -15.65 -29.59
CA PRO A 607 -15.67 -14.75 -29.55
C PRO A 607 -15.37 -13.28 -29.94
N LEU A 608 -14.12 -12.84 -29.77
CA LEU A 608 -13.69 -11.49 -30.16
C LEU A 608 -13.38 -11.33 -31.66
N ASP A 609 -13.17 -12.43 -32.39
CA ASP A 609 -12.69 -12.46 -33.80
C ASP A 609 -13.85 -12.41 -34.84
N ARG A 610 -15.11 -12.33 -34.37
CA ARG A 610 -16.31 -12.09 -35.21
C ARG A 610 -16.54 -13.14 -36.31
N GLY A 611 -16.22 -14.40 -36.03
CA GLY A 611 -16.57 -15.53 -36.88
C GLY A 611 -15.57 -15.86 -37.99
N ARG A 612 -14.36 -15.30 -37.94
CA ARG A 612 -13.21 -15.64 -38.80
C ARG A 612 -11.95 -15.69 -37.93
N GLN A 613 -10.93 -16.40 -38.37
CA GLN A 613 -9.61 -16.31 -37.76
C GLN A 613 -9.10 -14.85 -37.84
N ALA A 614 -8.25 -14.49 -36.88
CA ALA A 614 -7.80 -13.11 -36.72
C ALA A 614 -6.75 -12.77 -37.80
N ASP A 615 -7.02 -11.73 -38.56
CA ASP A 615 -6.19 -11.16 -39.63
C ASP A 615 -6.45 -9.65 -39.61
N PHE A 616 -5.65 -8.94 -38.82
CA PHE A 616 -5.91 -7.55 -38.45
C PHE A 616 -5.64 -6.59 -39.61
N ASP A 617 -4.61 -6.86 -40.42
CA ASP A 617 -4.22 -6.01 -41.54
C ASP A 617 -4.85 -6.40 -42.89
N GLY A 618 -5.41 -7.62 -42.97
CA GLY A 618 -6.24 -8.07 -44.07
C GLY A 618 -5.46 -8.56 -45.28
N ASP A 619 -4.21 -9.00 -45.11
CA ASP A 619 -3.38 -9.54 -46.20
C ASP A 619 -3.62 -11.03 -46.48
N GLY A 620 -4.38 -11.70 -45.60
CA GLY A 620 -4.76 -13.10 -45.72
C GLY A 620 -3.77 -14.08 -45.07
N VAL A 621 -2.77 -13.59 -44.35
CA VAL A 621 -1.98 -14.34 -43.35
C VAL A 621 -2.57 -14.05 -41.97
N GLY A 622 -2.88 -15.07 -41.18
CA GLY A 622 -3.45 -14.83 -39.86
C GLY A 622 -2.46 -14.19 -38.88
N ASP A 623 -2.95 -13.38 -37.95
CA ASP A 623 -2.16 -12.60 -36.98
C ASP A 623 -1.14 -13.49 -36.23
N ALA A 624 -1.50 -14.73 -35.91
CA ALA A 624 -0.67 -15.64 -35.14
C ALA A 624 0.59 -16.14 -35.89
N CYS A 625 0.56 -16.15 -37.21
CA CYS A 625 1.66 -16.62 -38.07
C CYS A 625 2.23 -15.51 -38.97
N ASP A 626 1.66 -14.32 -38.91
CA ASP A 626 2.19 -13.13 -39.57
C ASP A 626 3.35 -12.53 -38.75
N PRO A 627 4.56 -12.38 -39.33
CA PRO A 627 5.63 -11.64 -38.71
C PRO A 627 5.27 -10.18 -38.40
N CYS A 628 4.38 -9.53 -39.18
CA CYS A 628 4.01 -8.13 -39.03
C CYS A 628 2.49 -7.85 -39.02
N PRO A 629 1.74 -8.28 -37.98
CA PRO A 629 0.27 -8.26 -37.95
C PRO A 629 -0.43 -6.87 -38.02
N LEU A 630 0.31 -5.77 -38.19
CA LEU A 630 -0.22 -4.41 -38.36
C LEU A 630 0.03 -3.84 -39.77
N HIS A 631 0.73 -4.56 -40.63
CA HIS A 631 1.25 -4.06 -41.89
C HIS A 631 1.10 -5.09 -43.01
N PRO A 632 0.15 -4.88 -43.94
CA PRO A 632 -0.19 -5.91 -44.91
C PRO A 632 0.93 -6.10 -45.93
N ASP A 633 1.08 -7.33 -46.42
CA ASP A 633 2.01 -7.74 -47.48
C ASP A 633 3.51 -7.50 -47.14
N THR A 634 3.90 -7.54 -45.85
CA THR A 634 5.32 -7.36 -45.44
C THR A 634 5.77 -8.30 -44.33
N THR A 635 7.02 -8.78 -44.45
CA THR A 635 7.70 -9.54 -43.39
C THR A 635 8.68 -8.68 -42.58
N THR A 636 8.76 -7.37 -42.88
CA THR A 636 9.65 -6.42 -42.21
C THR A 636 8.85 -5.42 -41.40
N CYS A 637 8.88 -5.56 -40.07
CA CYS A 637 8.07 -4.74 -39.18
C CYS A 637 8.89 -3.52 -38.76
N SER A 638 8.32 -2.32 -38.89
CA SER A 638 8.94 -1.11 -38.36
C SER A 638 8.45 -0.87 -36.93
N LEU A 639 8.99 -1.64 -35.98
CA LEU A 639 8.90 -1.41 -34.53
C LEU A 639 10.31 -1.04 -34.02
N PRO A 640 10.47 -0.36 -32.87
CA PRO A 640 11.79 -0.15 -32.25
C PRO A 640 12.57 -1.45 -32.22
N ALA A 641 13.86 -1.41 -32.56
CA ALA A 641 14.66 -2.62 -32.51
C ALA A 641 14.67 -3.11 -31.05
N PRO A 642 14.46 -4.41 -30.76
CA PRO A 642 14.45 -4.95 -29.39
C PRO A 642 15.79 -4.82 -28.65
N GLU A 643 16.80 -4.28 -29.33
CA GLU A 643 18.16 -4.04 -28.85
C GLU A 643 18.48 -2.55 -28.67
N ASP A 644 17.54 -1.67 -29.00
CA ASP A 644 17.55 -0.20 -28.93
C ASP A 644 16.16 0.22 -28.41
N LEU A 645 15.97 -0.03 -27.11
CA LEU A 645 14.69 0.08 -26.40
C LEU A 645 14.03 1.45 -26.55
N ASP A 646 14.80 2.51 -26.82
CA ASP A 646 14.30 3.88 -26.93
C ASP A 646 14.31 4.45 -28.36
N ALA A 647 14.69 3.62 -29.34
CA ALA A 647 14.73 3.91 -30.77
C ALA A 647 15.56 5.15 -31.14
N ASP A 648 16.71 5.32 -30.50
CA ASP A 648 17.62 6.43 -30.73
C ASP A 648 18.69 6.15 -31.78
N GLY A 649 18.93 4.87 -32.09
CA GLY A 649 19.95 4.37 -33.00
C GLY A 649 21.23 3.85 -32.33
N VAL A 650 21.24 3.72 -31.00
CA VAL A 650 22.31 3.15 -30.17
C VAL A 650 21.77 1.91 -29.45
N HIS A 651 22.50 0.80 -29.49
CA HIS A 651 22.06 -0.43 -28.81
C HIS A 651 22.18 -0.31 -27.29
N ASP A 652 21.23 -0.86 -26.53
CA ASP A 652 21.12 -0.82 -25.07
C ASP A 652 22.44 -1.16 -24.35
N ALA A 653 23.19 -2.14 -24.86
CA ALA A 653 24.46 -2.58 -24.26
C ALA A 653 25.59 -1.52 -24.36
N SER A 654 25.45 -0.56 -25.28
CA SER A 654 26.37 0.54 -25.53
C SER A 654 25.74 1.92 -25.31
N ASP A 655 24.46 1.95 -24.96
CA ASP A 655 23.68 3.16 -24.74
C ASP A 655 23.86 3.64 -23.29
N ASN A 656 24.21 4.91 -23.12
CA ASN A 656 24.30 5.53 -21.80
C ASN A 656 22.93 5.99 -21.26
N CYS A 657 21.87 5.94 -22.07
CA CYS A 657 20.47 6.00 -21.68
C CYS A 657 19.61 4.96 -22.40
N PRO A 658 19.74 3.65 -22.08
CA PRO A 658 19.08 2.53 -22.80
C PRO A 658 17.54 2.54 -22.85
N ARG A 659 16.90 3.59 -22.34
CA ARG A 659 15.46 3.74 -22.16
C ARG A 659 14.97 5.15 -22.46
N LEU A 660 15.86 6.07 -22.85
CA LEU A 660 15.49 7.46 -23.08
C LEU A 660 16.29 8.09 -24.23
N ARG A 661 15.59 8.18 -25.36
CA ARG A 661 16.14 8.51 -26.67
C ARG A 661 17.19 9.64 -26.66
N ASN A 662 18.46 9.31 -26.79
CA ASN A 662 19.57 10.28 -26.79
C ASN A 662 20.68 9.95 -27.82
N PRO A 663 20.40 10.07 -29.15
CA PRO A 663 21.30 9.56 -30.20
C PRO A 663 22.72 10.16 -30.20
N GLY A 664 22.91 11.28 -29.47
CA GLY A 664 24.18 11.97 -29.30
C GLY A 664 25.06 11.42 -28.18
N GLN A 665 24.52 10.55 -27.31
CA GLN A 665 25.22 9.90 -26.20
C GLN A 665 26.02 10.90 -25.36
N GLU A 666 25.52 12.13 -25.21
CA GLU A 666 26.18 13.14 -24.38
C GLU A 666 26.26 12.64 -22.93
N ASP A 667 27.44 12.69 -22.34
CA ASP A 667 27.72 12.39 -20.92
C ASP A 667 28.68 13.50 -20.44
N GLY A 668 28.10 14.55 -19.87
CA GLY A 668 28.77 15.80 -19.56
C GLY A 668 29.75 15.70 -18.40
N ASP A 669 29.56 14.74 -17.49
CA ASP A 669 30.38 14.57 -16.29
C ASP A 669 31.21 13.28 -16.26
N GLY A 670 30.99 12.37 -17.19
CA GLY A 670 31.80 11.20 -17.48
C GLY A 670 31.50 9.99 -16.60
N ASP A 671 30.29 9.87 -16.05
CA ASP A 671 29.90 8.79 -15.14
C ASP A 671 29.25 7.56 -15.81
N LEU A 672 29.19 7.57 -17.14
CA LEU A 672 28.62 6.54 -18.02
C LEU A 672 27.09 6.49 -18.03
N ILE A 673 26.42 7.52 -17.52
CA ILE A 673 24.97 7.76 -17.67
C ILE A 673 24.81 8.97 -18.58
N GLY A 674 23.93 8.89 -19.59
CA GLY A 674 23.77 9.98 -20.55
C GLY A 674 23.03 11.17 -19.96
N ASP A 675 23.37 12.38 -20.44
CA ASP A 675 22.78 13.67 -20.04
C ASP A 675 21.24 13.67 -20.11
N ALA A 676 20.67 12.82 -20.96
CA ALA A 676 19.23 12.71 -21.15
C ALA A 676 18.54 12.01 -19.97
N CYS A 677 19.12 10.93 -19.45
CA CYS A 677 18.57 10.07 -18.40
C CYS A 677 19.25 10.26 -17.04
N ASP A 678 20.33 11.05 -17.00
CA ASP A 678 20.94 11.47 -15.75
C ASP A 678 20.16 12.64 -15.13
N LEU A 679 19.78 12.46 -13.86
CA LEU A 679 19.12 13.47 -13.05
C LEU A 679 20.09 14.62 -12.68
N CYS A 680 21.39 14.38 -12.74
CA CYS A 680 22.42 15.36 -12.44
C CYS A 680 23.60 15.35 -13.43
N PRO A 681 23.37 15.73 -14.71
CA PRO A 681 24.27 15.57 -15.87
C PRO A 681 25.55 16.44 -15.85
N ALA A 682 25.92 16.94 -14.68
CA ALA A 682 27.09 17.76 -14.44
C ALA A 682 27.85 17.34 -13.16
N ASP A 683 27.39 16.30 -12.46
CA ASP A 683 27.82 15.91 -11.12
C ASP A 683 28.06 14.40 -10.93
N TYR A 684 29.01 13.82 -11.68
CA TYR A 684 29.52 12.44 -11.58
C TYR A 684 28.91 11.55 -10.46
N ASN A 685 27.98 10.67 -10.84
CA ASN A 685 27.20 9.79 -9.98
C ASN A 685 27.00 8.39 -10.62
N PRO A 686 28.08 7.61 -10.75
CA PRO A 686 28.10 6.38 -11.55
C PRO A 686 27.14 5.32 -11.01
N ALA A 687 26.61 4.50 -11.92
CA ALA A 687 25.66 3.41 -11.63
C ALA A 687 24.35 3.87 -10.96
N GLY A 688 23.85 5.04 -11.34
CA GLY A 688 22.60 5.61 -10.84
C GLY A 688 22.68 6.06 -9.38
N ALA A 689 23.89 6.44 -8.92
CA ALA A 689 24.07 6.90 -7.55
C ALA A 689 23.24 8.17 -7.28
N PRO A 690 22.76 8.39 -6.03
CA PRO A 690 21.95 9.56 -5.73
C PRO A 690 22.68 10.88 -5.98
N CYS A 691 22.03 11.80 -6.68
CA CYS A 691 22.60 13.07 -7.08
C CYS A 691 23.14 13.87 -5.89
N PRO A 692 24.41 14.33 -5.94
CA PRO A 692 24.92 15.25 -4.94
C PRO A 692 24.06 16.51 -4.85
N ALA A 693 23.47 16.75 -3.68
CA ALA A 693 22.58 17.87 -3.43
C ALA A 693 22.95 18.60 -2.14
N SER A 694 22.80 19.92 -2.14
CA SER A 694 22.67 20.68 -0.90
C SER A 694 21.23 20.65 -0.41
N ILE A 695 21.00 20.92 0.87
CA ILE A 695 19.63 21.09 1.40
C ILE A 695 18.89 22.21 0.65
N TYR A 696 19.59 23.23 0.15
CA TYR A 696 18.98 24.28 -0.66
C TYR A 696 18.45 23.78 -2.00
N ASP A 697 19.13 22.82 -2.62
CA ASP A 697 18.74 22.22 -3.90
C ASP A 697 17.46 21.39 -3.78
N VAL A 698 17.15 20.93 -2.56
CA VAL A 698 15.92 20.20 -2.21
C VAL A 698 14.79 21.14 -1.78
N LYS A 699 15.10 22.22 -1.06
CA LYS A 699 14.09 23.01 -0.33
C LYS A 699 13.68 24.33 -1.00
N ARG A 700 14.51 24.92 -1.86
CA ARG A 700 14.21 26.24 -2.45
C ARG A 700 13.02 26.19 -3.43
N PRO A 701 12.28 27.29 -3.61
CA PRO A 701 11.30 27.39 -4.68
C PRO A 701 12.00 27.30 -6.05
N GLY A 702 11.59 26.33 -6.88
CA GLY A 702 12.35 25.98 -8.09
C GLY A 702 13.61 25.19 -7.79
N ALA A 703 13.59 24.41 -6.69
CA ALA A 703 14.57 23.39 -6.33
C ALA A 703 15.03 22.62 -7.57
N ARG A 704 16.32 22.27 -7.58
CA ARG A 704 16.93 21.45 -8.65
C ARG A 704 16.29 20.07 -8.67
N PHE A 705 15.96 19.53 -7.50
CA PHE A 705 15.41 18.18 -7.34
C PHE A 705 13.96 18.20 -6.82
N GLY A 706 13.13 17.36 -7.41
CA GLY A 706 11.70 17.16 -7.15
C GLY A 706 11.42 16.11 -6.07
N VAL A 707 10.14 15.74 -5.92
CA VAL A 707 9.74 14.58 -5.11
C VAL A 707 9.92 13.33 -5.96
N GLY A 708 10.46 12.25 -5.41
CA GLY A 708 10.82 11.02 -6.14
C GLY A 708 12.32 10.94 -6.45
N ASP A 709 12.98 12.08 -6.61
CA ASP A 709 14.40 12.17 -6.89
C ASP A 709 15.28 11.62 -5.75
N ALA A 710 16.28 10.83 -6.12
CA ALA A 710 17.31 10.34 -5.21
C ALA A 710 18.44 11.36 -5.09
N VAL A 711 18.80 11.71 -3.85
CA VAL A 711 19.87 12.66 -3.56
C VAL A 711 20.81 12.18 -2.46
N SER A 712 22.05 12.67 -2.47
CA SER A 712 23.01 12.55 -1.38
C SER A 712 23.32 13.94 -0.80
N ILE A 713 23.39 14.08 0.53
CA ILE A 713 23.67 15.34 1.21
C ILE A 713 24.85 15.16 2.14
N ARG A 714 25.88 16.00 2.02
CA ARG A 714 27.07 15.94 2.87
C ARG A 714 27.07 17.04 3.93
N GLY A 715 27.57 16.72 5.12
CA GLY A 715 28.03 17.66 6.13
C GLY A 715 26.96 18.42 6.92
N GLY A 716 25.69 17.98 6.90
CA GLY A 716 24.61 18.65 7.64
C GLY A 716 24.71 18.44 9.16
N ILE A 717 24.23 19.40 9.94
CA ILE A 717 24.19 19.34 11.41
C ILE A 717 22.79 18.96 11.89
N VAL A 718 22.70 17.93 12.71
CA VAL A 718 21.46 17.50 13.36
C VAL A 718 21.05 18.55 14.40
N THR A 719 19.89 19.17 14.23
CA THR A 719 19.42 20.25 15.11
C THR A 719 18.36 19.81 16.11
N ALA A 720 17.68 18.71 15.82
CA ALA A 720 16.72 18.05 16.70
C ALA A 720 16.50 16.58 16.27
N VAL A 721 16.13 15.72 17.21
CA VAL A 721 15.88 14.29 16.99
C VAL A 721 14.51 13.93 17.54
N GLY A 722 13.67 13.30 16.72
CA GLY A 722 12.36 12.80 17.09
C GLY A 722 12.31 11.27 17.10
N SER A 723 11.11 10.70 17.31
CA SER A 723 10.92 9.26 17.46
C SER A 723 11.00 8.46 16.15
N ASN A 724 10.91 9.12 14.99
CA ASN A 724 10.88 8.49 13.67
C ASN A 724 11.77 9.21 12.64
N GLY A 725 12.68 10.07 13.10
CA GLY A 725 13.53 10.87 12.24
C GLY A 725 14.20 12.02 12.98
N PHE A 726 14.93 12.86 12.25
CA PHE A 726 15.67 13.99 12.80
C PHE A 726 15.69 15.16 11.84
N PHE A 727 15.94 16.37 12.36
CA PHE A 727 16.08 17.58 11.56
C PHE A 727 17.55 17.87 11.30
N LEU A 728 17.86 18.15 10.04
CA LEU A 728 19.19 18.44 9.54
C LEU A 728 19.24 19.87 9.03
N GLN A 729 20.28 20.63 9.37
CA GLN A 729 20.53 21.95 8.80
C GLN A 729 21.94 22.08 8.22
N VAL A 730 22.08 22.88 7.16
CA VAL A 730 23.39 23.22 6.60
C VAL A 730 24.25 23.89 7.67
N ASP A 731 25.50 23.45 7.80
CA ASP A 731 26.47 24.07 8.70
C ASP A 731 26.80 25.50 8.24
N PRO A 732 26.65 26.53 9.10
CA PRO A 732 27.08 27.89 8.79
C PRO A 732 28.57 28.05 8.47
N ALA A 733 29.41 27.08 8.83
CA ALA A 733 30.83 27.04 8.46
C ALA A 733 31.08 26.43 7.06
N ASP A 734 30.07 25.82 6.44
CA ASP A 734 30.17 25.29 5.07
C ASP A 734 30.34 26.44 4.06
N PRO A 735 31.33 26.38 3.14
CA PRO A 735 31.49 27.38 2.08
C PRO A 735 30.25 27.58 1.19
N ALA A 736 29.38 26.58 1.06
CA ALA A 736 28.14 26.62 0.30
C ALA A 736 26.95 27.17 1.13
N TYR A 737 27.14 27.53 2.40
CA TYR A 737 26.10 28.11 3.23
C TYR A 737 25.61 29.44 2.68
N ALA A 738 24.37 29.46 2.21
CA ALA A 738 23.75 30.60 1.54
C ALA A 738 22.75 31.35 2.44
N GLY A 739 22.87 31.17 3.77
CA GLY A 739 21.98 31.76 4.77
C GLY A 739 20.94 30.78 5.32
N PRO A 740 20.14 31.20 6.32
CA PRO A 740 19.26 30.29 7.04
C PRO A 740 17.99 29.89 6.29
N GLU A 741 17.58 30.66 5.28
CA GLU A 741 16.40 30.33 4.49
C GLU A 741 16.65 29.09 3.63
N TYR A 742 15.77 28.10 3.73
CA TYR A 742 15.82 26.80 3.08
C TYR A 742 17.04 25.96 3.48
N SER A 743 17.64 26.26 4.64
CA SER A 743 18.83 25.56 5.11
C SER A 743 18.51 24.29 5.90
N GLY A 744 17.24 23.89 6.02
CA GLY A 744 16.79 22.79 6.86
C GLY A 744 15.95 21.76 6.12
N VAL A 745 16.10 20.49 6.47
CA VAL A 745 15.26 19.39 5.99
C VAL A 745 15.04 18.35 7.11
N PHE A 746 13.91 17.66 7.06
CA PHE A 746 13.66 16.52 7.94
C PHE A 746 14.09 15.21 7.27
N VAL A 747 14.75 14.35 8.02
CA VAL A 747 15.17 13.02 7.58
C VAL A 747 14.32 11.98 8.31
N TYR A 748 13.55 11.21 7.57
CA TYR A 748 12.66 10.17 8.09
C TYR A 748 13.37 8.82 8.11
N THR A 749 13.31 8.14 9.26
CA THR A 749 14.04 6.88 9.52
C THR A 749 13.15 5.74 10.02
N SER A 750 11.82 5.90 9.95
CA SER A 750 10.74 4.99 10.43
C SER A 750 10.78 4.58 11.91
N SER A 751 11.92 4.74 12.58
CA SER A 751 12.21 4.46 13.97
C SER A 751 13.18 5.51 14.53
N ALA A 752 13.46 5.45 15.83
CA ALA A 752 14.35 6.40 16.48
C ALA A 752 15.77 6.29 15.89
N PRO A 753 16.31 7.37 15.28
CA PRO A 753 17.59 7.32 14.59
C PRO A 753 18.76 7.28 15.58
N ALA A 754 19.86 6.62 15.20
CA ALA A 754 21.09 6.54 15.99
C ALA A 754 21.95 7.82 15.86
N VAL A 755 21.33 9.00 15.98
CA VAL A 755 21.98 10.32 15.95
C VAL A 755 21.53 11.16 17.13
N THR A 756 22.31 12.19 17.46
CA THR A 756 22.00 13.15 18.52
C THR A 756 22.11 14.59 18.01
N ALA A 757 21.40 15.52 18.64
CA ALA A 757 21.51 16.94 18.28
C ALA A 757 22.94 17.43 18.49
N GLY A 758 23.51 18.05 17.45
CA GLY A 758 24.93 18.42 17.38
C GLY A 758 25.80 17.43 16.61
N ASP A 759 25.27 16.30 16.13
CA ASP A 759 26.01 15.44 15.21
C ASP A 759 26.10 16.08 13.83
N ARG A 760 27.28 16.00 13.20
CA ARG A 760 27.44 16.23 11.77
C ARG A 760 27.28 14.91 11.05
N VAL A 761 26.41 14.89 10.04
CA VAL A 761 26.09 13.66 9.31
C VAL A 761 26.18 13.85 7.80
N ASP A 762 26.55 12.77 7.13
CA ASP A 762 26.37 12.59 5.70
C ASP A 762 25.15 11.69 5.47
N VAL A 763 24.25 12.13 4.62
CA VAL A 763 23.16 11.33 4.05
C VAL A 763 23.67 10.80 2.72
N ALA A 764 24.16 9.56 2.73
CA ALA A 764 24.80 8.94 1.57
C ALA A 764 23.80 8.65 0.43
N SER A 765 22.55 8.37 0.79
CA SER A 765 21.43 8.19 -0.13
C SER A 765 20.15 8.55 0.60
N ALA A 766 19.24 9.26 -0.06
CA ALA A 766 17.87 9.45 0.36
C ALA A 766 16.97 9.79 -0.83
N VAL A 767 15.69 9.46 -0.73
CA VAL A 767 14.68 9.84 -1.72
C VAL A 767 13.90 11.04 -1.20
N ILE A 768 13.74 12.08 -2.01
CA ILE A 768 12.94 13.25 -1.63
C ILE A 768 11.47 12.85 -1.61
N GLY A 769 10.83 12.98 -0.45
CA GLY A 769 9.42 12.70 -0.26
C GLY A 769 8.63 13.95 0.13
N GLU A 770 7.32 13.88 -0.06
CA GLU A 770 6.37 14.74 0.66
C GLU A 770 5.46 13.90 1.54
N TYR A 771 5.34 14.31 2.80
CA TYR A 771 4.44 13.70 3.75
C TYR A 771 3.66 14.78 4.48
N ASN A 772 2.34 14.83 4.29
CA ASN A 772 1.45 15.81 4.92
C ASN A 772 1.95 17.27 4.79
N CYS A 773 2.33 17.67 3.56
CA CYS A 773 2.90 18.98 3.19
C CYS A 773 4.29 19.29 3.76
N GLN A 774 4.97 18.30 4.36
CA GLN A 774 6.36 18.40 4.77
C GLN A 774 7.25 17.79 3.69
N ARG A 775 8.22 18.57 3.19
CA ARG A 775 9.25 18.02 2.31
C ARG A 775 10.37 17.43 3.14
N GLN A 776 10.61 16.14 2.97
CA GLN A 776 11.52 15.34 3.79
C GLN A 776 12.37 14.40 2.94
N LEU A 777 13.40 13.83 3.57
CA LEU A 777 14.26 12.80 3.00
C LEU A 777 13.83 11.44 3.56
N ASN A 778 13.39 10.53 2.70
CA ASN A 778 12.97 9.18 3.02
C ASN A 778 14.07 8.18 2.68
N ARG A 779 13.99 6.96 3.26
CA ARG A 779 14.94 5.85 3.00
C ARG A 779 16.41 6.29 3.17
N ALA A 780 16.66 7.19 4.12
CA ALA A 780 17.94 7.85 4.25
C ALA A 780 18.98 6.91 4.88
N THR A 781 20.12 6.75 4.20
CA THR A 781 21.30 6.09 4.76
C THR A 781 22.22 7.15 5.36
N VAL A 782 22.39 7.12 6.68
CA VAL A 782 23.03 8.21 7.44
C VAL A 782 24.32 7.73 8.09
N THR A 783 25.40 8.46 7.88
CA THR A 783 26.70 8.25 8.54
C THR A 783 27.02 9.44 9.43
N VAL A 784 27.34 9.19 10.71
CA VAL A 784 27.81 10.23 11.62
C VAL A 784 29.30 10.48 11.42
N MET A 785 29.64 11.72 11.07
CA MET A 785 31.00 12.13 10.76
C MET A 785 31.70 12.73 11.98
N GLU A 786 30.96 13.48 12.79
CA GLU A 786 31.48 14.17 13.97
C GLU A 786 30.37 14.32 15.01
N HIS A 787 30.70 14.12 16.29
CA HIS A 787 29.76 14.31 17.41
C HIS A 787 30.01 15.65 18.11
N GLY A 788 28.94 16.25 18.65
CA GLY A 788 29.06 17.41 19.55
C GLY A 788 29.45 18.73 18.86
N VAL A 789 29.19 18.84 17.57
CA VAL A 789 29.28 20.10 16.82
C VAL A 789 28.22 21.07 17.34
N THR A 790 28.57 22.36 17.42
CA THR A 790 27.62 23.38 17.86
C THR A 790 26.53 23.56 16.79
N PRO A 791 25.23 23.37 17.12
CA PRO A 791 24.16 23.60 16.16
C PRO A 791 24.11 25.06 15.69
N PRO A 792 23.51 25.33 14.51
CA PRO A 792 23.24 26.69 14.06
C PRO A 792 22.51 27.51 15.13
N ALA A 793 22.83 28.81 15.23
CA ALA A 793 22.13 29.68 16.15
C ALA A 793 20.64 29.85 15.72
N PRO A 794 19.68 29.83 16.66
CA PRO A 794 18.27 30.07 16.34
C PRO A 794 18.07 31.42 15.63
N VAL A 795 17.33 31.41 14.53
CA VAL A 795 17.06 32.59 13.72
C VAL A 795 15.90 33.40 14.34
N PRO A 796 16.08 34.70 14.65
CA PRO A 796 14.98 35.52 15.16
C PRO A 796 13.90 35.71 14.09
N VAL A 797 12.65 35.39 14.43
CA VAL A 797 11.47 35.52 13.57
C VAL A 797 10.28 36.09 14.35
N THR A 798 9.33 36.69 13.64
CA THR A 798 8.02 37.07 14.19
C THR A 798 6.98 35.98 13.92
N THR A 799 5.91 35.89 14.71
CA THR A 799 4.91 34.82 14.50
C THR A 799 4.19 34.96 13.16
N ASN A 800 3.98 36.19 12.68
CA ASN A 800 3.38 36.44 11.37
C ASN A 800 4.23 35.96 10.19
N GLU A 801 5.56 35.98 10.32
CA GLU A 801 6.46 35.52 9.26
C GLU A 801 6.38 34.00 9.06
N VAL A 802 6.27 33.25 10.16
CA VAL A 802 6.44 31.79 10.16
C VAL A 802 5.18 30.99 10.47
N ARG A 803 4.05 31.61 10.85
CA ARG A 803 2.77 30.90 11.01
C ARG A 803 2.33 30.22 9.71
N THR A 804 1.33 29.34 9.79
CA THR A 804 0.68 28.77 8.60
C THR A 804 0.21 29.88 7.65
N GLY A 805 0.68 29.84 6.39
CA GLY A 805 0.44 30.87 5.38
C GLY A 805 1.30 32.14 5.51
N GLY A 806 2.22 32.20 6.47
CA GLY A 806 3.20 33.26 6.66
C GLY A 806 4.21 33.33 5.52
N THR A 807 4.75 34.53 5.27
CA THR A 807 5.60 34.80 4.10
C THR A 807 6.93 34.02 4.09
N ARG A 808 7.38 33.56 5.26
CA ARG A 808 8.66 32.85 5.44
C ARG A 808 8.50 31.46 6.05
N ALA A 809 7.25 30.97 6.19
CA ALA A 809 6.97 29.66 6.78
C ALA A 809 7.66 28.52 6.02
N GLY A 810 7.56 28.51 4.68
CA GLY A 810 8.26 27.54 3.85
C GLY A 810 9.77 27.75 3.79
N ALA A 811 10.23 29.01 3.88
CA ALA A 811 11.66 29.35 3.91
C ALA A 811 12.35 28.90 5.19
N TYR A 812 11.63 28.78 6.30
CA TYR A 812 12.17 28.33 7.57
C TYR A 812 11.72 26.95 7.99
N GLU A 813 11.07 26.19 7.09
CA GLU A 813 10.77 24.80 7.37
C GLU A 813 12.05 24.01 7.66
N ALA A 814 12.02 23.22 8.73
CA ALA A 814 13.14 22.49 9.32
C ALA A 814 14.32 23.35 9.80
N VAL A 815 14.13 24.67 9.97
CA VAL A 815 15.14 25.61 10.49
C VAL A 815 14.89 25.89 11.97
N LEU A 816 15.97 25.96 12.76
CA LEU A 816 15.94 26.39 14.15
C LEU A 816 15.66 27.90 14.23
N VAL A 817 14.53 28.27 14.85
CA VAL A 817 14.06 29.67 14.97
C VAL A 817 13.82 30.08 16.42
N GLU A 818 13.74 31.38 16.67
CA GLU A 818 13.43 31.99 17.97
C GLU A 818 12.37 33.08 17.80
N VAL A 819 11.26 32.93 18.54
CA VAL A 819 10.24 33.97 18.69
C VAL A 819 10.45 34.67 20.03
N ARG A 820 10.50 36.01 20.05
CA ARG A 820 10.72 36.80 21.27
C ARG A 820 9.45 37.53 21.70
N ASN A 821 9.30 37.71 23.01
CA ASN A 821 8.19 38.47 23.62
C ASN A 821 6.79 37.99 23.18
N ALA A 822 6.61 36.68 23.03
CA ALA A 822 5.36 36.09 22.58
C ALA A 822 4.39 35.87 23.75
N THR A 823 3.09 35.92 23.47
CA THR A 823 2.02 35.62 24.43
C THR A 823 1.18 34.47 23.88
N VAL A 824 0.76 33.54 24.74
CA VAL A 824 -0.20 32.48 24.38
C VAL A 824 -1.55 33.11 24.07
N THR A 825 -2.01 32.99 22.84
CA THR A 825 -3.28 33.55 22.36
C THR A 825 -4.40 32.53 22.40
N ASN A 826 -4.08 31.24 22.27
CA ASN A 826 -5.03 30.15 22.39
C ASN A 826 -4.34 28.92 23.03
N ALA A 827 -4.86 28.45 24.15
CA ALA A 827 -4.31 27.30 24.88
C ALA A 827 -4.89 25.94 24.41
N SER A 828 -5.83 25.97 23.47
CA SER A 828 -6.47 24.78 22.89
C SER A 828 -6.94 25.12 21.46
N PRO A 829 -6.00 25.29 20.51
CA PRO A 829 -6.33 25.57 19.13
C PRO A 829 -7.00 24.36 18.48
N ALA A 830 -7.86 24.62 17.49
CA ALA A 830 -8.45 23.54 16.71
C ALA A 830 -7.33 22.74 16.00
N PRO A 831 -7.45 21.41 15.89
CA PRO A 831 -6.44 20.59 15.21
C PRO A 831 -6.27 21.02 13.76
N CYS A 832 -5.06 20.87 13.25
CA CYS A 832 -4.82 20.94 11.82
C CYS A 832 -5.42 19.71 11.12
N ALA A 833 -5.61 19.77 9.80
CA ALA A 833 -6.12 18.63 9.05
C ALA A 833 -5.17 17.42 9.23
N ARG A 834 -5.72 16.25 9.57
CA ARG A 834 -4.95 15.01 9.87
C ARG A 834 -4.11 15.08 11.15
N ASP A 835 -4.51 15.94 12.08
CA ASP A 835 -3.93 16.11 13.40
C ASP A 835 -4.95 15.87 14.52
N SER A 836 -4.51 15.43 15.70
CA SER A 836 -5.36 15.31 16.89
C SER A 836 -5.39 16.61 17.71
N GLY A 837 -4.39 17.50 17.56
CA GLY A 837 -4.31 18.80 18.24
C GLY A 837 -4.13 18.72 19.77
N ALA A 838 -3.87 17.54 20.31
CA ALA A 838 -3.67 17.36 21.76
C ALA A 838 -2.37 18.05 22.22
N ASN A 839 -2.43 18.76 23.36
CA ASN A 839 -1.30 19.48 23.97
C ASN A 839 -0.64 20.56 23.11
N GLU A 840 -1.32 21.06 22.08
CA GLU A 840 -0.84 22.19 21.29
C GLU A 840 -1.35 23.53 21.85
N PHE A 841 -0.60 24.61 21.59
CA PHE A 841 -1.06 25.97 21.87
C PHE A 841 -0.56 26.96 20.82
N GLU A 842 -1.17 28.14 20.75
CA GLU A 842 -0.80 29.19 19.82
C GLU A 842 -0.21 30.39 20.57
N ILE A 843 0.89 30.93 20.03
CA ILE A 843 1.58 32.11 20.54
C ILE A 843 1.57 33.24 19.51
N SER A 844 1.62 34.48 19.96
CA SER A 844 1.81 35.65 19.09
C SER A 844 2.69 36.71 19.73
N ASP A 845 3.57 37.33 18.94
CA ASP A 845 4.39 38.47 19.36
C ASP A 845 3.78 39.84 19.00
N ALA A 846 2.62 39.85 18.32
CA ALA A 846 1.94 41.07 17.90
C ALA A 846 0.42 41.04 18.13
N SER A 847 -0.30 40.10 17.49
CA SER A 847 -1.77 39.99 17.62
C SER A 847 -2.28 38.55 17.48
N PRO A 848 -3.45 38.20 18.08
CA PRO A 848 -4.01 36.85 17.97
C PRO A 848 -4.27 36.35 16.54
N ALA A 849 -4.49 37.24 15.57
CA ALA A 849 -4.68 36.86 14.17
C ALA A 849 -3.37 36.39 13.48
N GLU A 850 -2.22 36.65 14.11
CA GLU A 850 -0.90 36.33 13.59
C GLU A 850 -0.22 35.22 14.40
N ALA A 851 -1.00 34.34 15.02
CA ALA A 851 -0.47 33.34 15.93
C ALA A 851 0.26 32.20 15.21
N LEU A 852 1.36 31.75 15.83
CA LEU A 852 2.14 30.56 15.46
C LEU A 852 1.80 29.44 16.43
N ARG A 853 1.60 28.23 15.91
CA ARG A 853 1.36 27.04 16.72
C ARG A 853 2.66 26.51 17.33
N VAL A 854 2.59 26.04 18.56
CA VAL A 854 3.65 25.31 19.28
C VAL A 854 3.12 23.90 19.56
N ASP A 855 3.94 22.90 19.25
CA ASP A 855 3.57 21.48 19.23
C ASP A 855 4.53 20.69 20.14
N ASP A 856 4.01 19.65 20.78
CA ASP A 856 4.67 18.86 21.83
C ASP A 856 5.51 17.68 21.30
N TRP A 857 5.60 17.50 19.98
CA TRP A 857 6.20 16.32 19.34
C TRP A 857 7.67 16.08 19.73
N LEU A 858 8.47 17.14 19.84
CA LEU A 858 9.87 17.05 20.30
C LEU A 858 10.01 17.25 21.81
N TYR A 859 9.22 18.15 22.40
CA TYR A 859 9.25 18.45 23.82
C TYR A 859 7.88 18.93 24.31
N ALA A 860 7.28 18.16 25.20
CA ALA A 860 6.03 18.53 25.85
C ALA A 860 6.26 19.55 26.98
N ILE A 861 5.70 20.75 26.82
CA ILE A 861 5.68 21.78 27.87
C ILE A 861 4.62 21.40 28.90
N ALA A 862 5.07 21.03 30.10
CA ALA A 862 4.21 20.60 31.19
C ALA A 862 4.40 21.46 32.47
N PRO A 863 3.33 21.99 33.07
CA PRO A 863 1.94 21.97 32.58
C PRO A 863 1.75 22.83 31.30
N LEU A 864 0.70 22.54 30.53
CA LEU A 864 0.39 23.27 29.30
C LEU A 864 0.15 24.77 29.58
N PRO A 865 0.74 25.68 28.79
CA PRO A 865 0.59 27.12 29.02
C PRO A 865 -0.85 27.63 28.93
N ALA A 866 -1.23 28.53 29.83
CA ALA A 866 -2.56 29.15 29.81
C ALA A 866 -2.63 30.35 28.85
N ALA A 867 -3.82 30.66 28.32
CA ALA A 867 -4.02 31.86 27.51
C ALA A 867 -3.61 33.13 28.30
N GLY A 868 -2.81 33.99 27.68
CA GLY A 868 -2.20 35.17 28.29
C GLY A 868 -0.82 34.91 28.92
N GLU A 869 -0.33 33.67 28.97
CA GLU A 869 1.03 33.38 29.40
C GLU A 869 2.07 33.97 28.44
N ARG A 870 3.16 34.50 28.98
CA ARG A 870 4.18 35.23 28.21
C ARG A 870 5.50 34.47 28.17
N PHE A 871 6.16 34.51 27.03
CA PHE A 871 7.53 34.04 26.81
C PHE A 871 8.43 35.21 26.46
N THR A 872 9.55 35.33 27.15
CA THR A 872 10.63 36.26 26.74
C THR A 872 11.27 35.76 25.45
N ALA A 873 11.48 34.44 25.34
CA ALA A 873 11.88 33.77 24.12
C ALA A 873 11.34 32.34 24.11
N ILE A 874 10.91 31.85 22.96
CA ILE A 874 10.64 30.43 22.73
C ILE A 874 11.33 30.02 21.42
N ARG A 875 12.03 28.90 21.47
CA ARG A 875 12.89 28.39 20.40
C ARG A 875 12.41 27.02 19.98
N GLY A 876 12.81 26.61 18.79
CA GLY A 876 12.49 25.29 18.29
C GLY A 876 12.75 25.18 16.80
N VAL A 877 12.66 23.96 16.28
CA VAL A 877 12.66 23.76 14.83
C VAL A 877 11.26 24.10 14.31
N LEU A 878 11.16 24.92 13.28
CA LEU A 878 9.89 25.18 12.62
C LEU A 878 9.57 24.03 11.66
N ALA A 879 8.46 23.33 11.82
CA ALA A 879 8.07 22.20 10.99
C ALA A 879 6.74 22.44 10.29
N ALA A 880 6.60 21.92 9.07
CA ALA A 880 5.35 21.91 8.31
C ALA A 880 4.62 20.57 8.50
N ARG A 881 4.14 20.27 9.71
CA ARG A 881 3.46 19.00 10.01
C ARG A 881 1.95 19.14 9.81
N ASN A 882 1.34 18.16 9.14
CA ASN A 882 -0.11 18.12 8.90
C ASN A 882 -0.60 19.40 8.20
N CYS A 883 0.21 19.86 7.23
CA CYS A 883 -0.03 21.08 6.45
C CYS A 883 -0.13 22.38 7.27
N CYS A 884 0.42 22.38 8.49
CA CYS A 884 0.51 23.54 9.35
C CYS A 884 1.95 23.83 9.74
N SER A 885 2.30 25.12 9.84
CA SER A 885 3.58 25.53 10.38
C SER A 885 3.52 25.58 11.90
N LYS A 886 4.44 24.84 12.54
CA LYS A 886 4.49 24.67 13.99
C LYS A 886 5.91 24.82 14.50
N LEU A 887 6.07 25.47 15.64
CA LEU A 887 7.32 25.53 16.37
C LEU A 887 7.45 24.29 17.26
N LEU A 888 8.57 23.59 17.16
CA LEU A 888 8.87 22.39 17.94
C LEU A 888 10.02 22.66 18.91
N PRO A 889 9.75 23.03 20.18
CA PRO A 889 10.78 23.13 21.20
C PRO A 889 11.50 21.80 21.38
N ARG A 890 12.80 21.82 21.63
CA ARG A 890 13.62 20.59 21.71
C ARG A 890 13.87 20.16 23.14
N SER A 891 13.81 21.11 24.08
CA SER A 891 14.03 20.89 25.50
C SER A 891 13.48 22.04 26.33
N VAL A 892 13.61 21.95 27.66
CA VAL A 892 13.27 23.02 28.59
C VAL A 892 14.05 24.32 28.32
N ASP A 893 15.28 24.24 27.80
CA ASP A 893 16.14 25.41 27.55
C ASP A 893 15.64 26.27 26.38
N ASP A 894 14.82 25.68 25.50
CA ASP A 894 14.16 26.38 24.42
C ASP A 894 12.96 27.22 24.91
N VAL A 895 12.54 27.09 26.16
CA VAL A 895 11.33 27.74 26.72
C VAL A 895 11.72 28.76 27.80
N VAL A 896 11.80 30.04 27.44
CA VAL A 896 12.15 31.13 28.35
C VAL A 896 10.91 31.96 28.67
N TYR A 897 10.26 31.65 29.78
CA TYR A 897 9.08 32.36 30.24
C TYR A 897 9.33 33.84 30.61
N GLY A 898 8.29 34.66 30.48
CA GLY A 898 8.24 36.04 30.96
C GLY A 898 7.71 36.16 32.40
N SER A 899 7.39 37.39 32.81
CA SER A 899 6.72 37.64 34.09
C SER A 899 5.31 37.03 34.11
N ALA A 900 4.87 36.52 35.27
CA ALA A 900 3.51 36.01 35.43
C ALA A 900 2.46 37.08 35.13
N GLY A 901 1.42 36.73 34.38
CA GLY A 901 0.28 37.59 34.05
C GLY A 901 -0.95 37.28 34.92
N LEU A 902 -2.05 38.00 34.69
CA LEU A 902 -3.32 37.78 35.38
C LEU A 902 -4.23 36.86 34.55
N ALA A 903 -4.46 35.63 35.01
CA ALA A 903 -5.29 34.66 34.32
C ALA A 903 -6.78 34.95 34.53
N ALA A 904 -7.22 35.11 35.79
CA ALA A 904 -8.62 35.21 36.13
C ALA A 904 -8.89 36.04 37.40
N LEU A 905 -10.14 36.51 37.51
CA LEU A 905 -10.75 37.06 38.72
C LEU A 905 -12.10 36.35 38.87
N GLU A 906 -12.20 35.40 39.79
CA GLU A 906 -13.29 34.42 39.86
C GLU A 906 -13.85 34.26 41.28
N PRO A 907 -15.12 33.88 41.45
CA PRO A 907 -16.12 33.63 40.40
C PRO A 907 -16.61 34.95 39.75
N PRO A 908 -17.26 34.88 38.56
CA PRO A 908 -17.74 36.07 37.84
C PRO A 908 -18.75 36.93 38.61
N LEU A 909 -19.51 36.32 39.53
CA LEU A 909 -20.40 36.98 40.48
C LEU A 909 -20.23 36.38 41.87
N SER A 910 -19.99 37.22 42.85
CA SER A 910 -20.03 36.87 44.27
C SER A 910 -20.76 37.93 45.08
N TYR A 911 -20.93 37.69 46.38
CA TYR A 911 -21.72 38.54 47.26
C TYR A 911 -20.93 38.97 48.49
N ALA A 912 -21.29 40.10 49.08
CA ALA A 912 -20.81 40.53 50.39
C ALA A 912 -21.96 41.16 51.17
N ARG A 913 -21.91 41.12 52.51
CA ARG A 913 -22.96 41.72 53.35
C ARG A 913 -22.58 43.13 53.75
N GLU A 914 -23.51 44.07 53.60
CA GLU A 914 -23.28 45.47 53.98
C GLU A 914 -22.73 45.58 55.42
N GLY A 915 -21.63 46.32 55.58
CA GLY A 915 -20.94 46.52 56.85
C GLY A 915 -19.89 45.47 57.19
N THR A 916 -19.65 44.45 56.36
CA THR A 916 -18.59 43.45 56.59
C THR A 916 -17.30 43.74 55.82
N SER A 917 -16.21 43.13 56.26
CA SER A 917 -14.94 43.10 55.53
C SER A 917 -14.33 41.70 55.60
N GLY A 918 -13.91 41.15 54.46
CA GLY A 918 -13.41 39.79 54.37
C GLY A 918 -13.62 39.17 52.99
N ALA A 919 -13.62 37.84 52.92
CA ALA A 919 -13.92 37.11 51.70
C ALA A 919 -15.39 37.31 51.27
N THR A 920 -15.64 37.24 49.96
CA THR A 920 -17.00 37.17 49.42
C THR A 920 -17.63 35.80 49.67
N ILE A 921 -18.94 35.71 49.47
CA ILE A 921 -19.77 34.51 49.70
C ILE A 921 -20.58 34.18 48.43
N PRO A 922 -21.03 32.92 48.24
CA PRO A 922 -20.70 31.74 49.06
C PRO A 922 -19.23 31.32 48.96
N ASP A 923 -18.56 31.67 47.86
CA ASP A 923 -17.15 31.38 47.60
C ASP A 923 -16.32 32.67 47.59
N PRO A 924 -15.05 32.62 48.04
CA PRO A 924 -14.16 33.77 48.03
C PRO A 924 -13.83 34.18 46.59
N LEU A 925 -13.88 35.48 46.33
CA LEU A 925 -13.34 36.08 45.12
C LEU A 925 -11.82 35.90 45.15
N VAL A 926 -11.22 35.38 44.09
CA VAL A 926 -9.77 35.10 44.00
C VAL A 926 -9.17 35.73 42.75
N VAL A 927 -7.96 36.26 42.88
CA VAL A 927 -7.10 36.56 41.72
C VAL A 927 -6.22 35.35 41.43
N ARG A 928 -6.14 34.95 40.16
CA ARG A 928 -5.33 33.82 39.71
C ARG A 928 -4.30 34.27 38.68
N LEU A 929 -3.04 33.88 38.88
CA LEU A 929 -1.94 34.15 37.94
C LEU A 929 -1.93 33.13 36.80
N THR A 930 -1.30 33.47 35.68
CA THR A 930 -1.10 32.54 34.56
C THR A 930 -0.12 31.41 34.87
N ARG A 931 0.77 31.61 35.86
CA ARG A 931 1.80 30.64 36.28
C ARG A 931 2.24 30.90 37.70
N ILE A 932 2.84 29.89 38.34
CA ILE A 932 3.52 30.07 39.62
C ILE A 932 4.73 30.99 39.41
N SER A 933 4.80 32.04 40.22
CA SER A 933 5.94 32.96 40.23
C SER A 933 6.94 32.55 41.31
N ALA A 934 8.23 32.67 41.00
CA ALA A 934 9.32 32.48 41.96
C ALA A 934 9.47 33.66 42.95
N ALA A 935 8.73 34.76 42.72
CA ALA A 935 8.68 35.94 43.57
C ALA A 935 7.22 36.36 43.81
N ASP A 936 6.96 37.10 44.89
CA ASP A 936 5.65 37.67 45.18
C ASP A 936 5.15 38.56 44.03
N VAL A 937 3.87 38.44 43.69
CA VAL A 937 3.23 39.22 42.62
C VAL A 937 2.11 40.07 43.21
N THR A 938 2.20 41.39 43.09
CA THR A 938 1.14 42.32 43.53
C THR A 938 0.18 42.61 42.39
N VAL A 939 -1.11 42.26 42.57
CA VAL A 939 -2.20 42.58 41.65
C VAL A 939 -2.94 43.81 42.15
N THR A 940 -3.03 44.84 41.31
CA THR A 940 -3.76 46.07 41.63
C THR A 940 -5.26 45.84 41.50
N LEU A 941 -6.03 46.27 42.49
CA LEU A 941 -7.48 46.09 42.52
C LEU A 941 -8.20 47.44 42.62
N SER A 942 -9.29 47.59 41.88
CA SER A 942 -10.16 48.76 41.97
C SER A 942 -11.62 48.35 41.89
N SER A 943 -12.48 49.09 42.59
CA SER A 943 -13.92 49.02 42.46
C SER A 943 -14.40 50.34 41.85
N GLY A 944 -15.28 50.26 40.87
CA GLY A 944 -15.77 51.45 40.15
C GLY A 944 -16.60 52.42 41.00
N ASP A 945 -16.90 52.10 42.26
CA ASP A 945 -17.83 52.82 43.13
C ASP A 945 -17.40 52.71 44.62
N PRO A 946 -17.50 53.78 45.42
CA PRO A 946 -17.16 53.76 46.85
C PRO A 946 -18.04 52.84 47.72
N GLY A 947 -19.16 52.33 47.21
CA GLY A 947 -20.03 51.38 47.89
C GLY A 947 -19.41 50.00 48.14
N LEU A 948 -18.28 49.69 47.50
CA LEU A 948 -17.46 48.50 47.76
C LEU A 948 -15.99 48.89 47.79
N GLY A 949 -15.27 48.63 48.88
CA GLY A 949 -13.82 48.80 48.97
C GLY A 949 -13.07 47.52 48.57
N VAL A 950 -11.97 47.66 47.84
CA VAL A 950 -11.01 46.59 47.55
C VAL A 950 -9.59 47.12 47.76
N ALA A 951 -8.65 46.24 48.08
CA ALA A 951 -7.24 46.58 48.23
C ALA A 951 -6.39 45.64 47.38
N ASP A 952 -5.21 46.10 46.96
CA ASP A 952 -4.26 45.30 46.20
C ASP A 952 -3.94 43.98 46.92
N VAL A 953 -3.84 42.92 46.14
CA VAL A 953 -3.60 41.56 46.64
C VAL A 953 -2.20 41.10 46.23
N VAL A 954 -1.50 40.47 47.18
CA VAL A 954 -0.23 39.80 46.90
C VAL A 954 -0.48 38.32 46.74
N VAL A 955 -0.15 37.78 45.57
CA VAL A 955 -0.03 36.34 45.35
C VAL A 955 1.40 35.93 45.76
N PRO A 956 1.57 35.11 46.81
CA PRO A 956 2.89 34.74 47.31
C PRO A 956 3.71 33.95 46.29
N ALA A 957 5.04 34.04 46.38
CA ALA A 957 5.94 33.16 45.64
C ALA A 957 5.57 31.68 45.88
N GLY A 958 5.48 30.90 44.80
CA GLY A 958 5.04 29.50 44.87
C GLY A 958 3.53 29.27 44.84
N ALA A 959 2.70 30.33 44.93
CA ALA A 959 1.24 30.23 44.82
C ALA A 959 0.73 30.67 43.44
N LEU A 960 -0.40 30.09 43.02
CA LEU A 960 -1.06 30.42 41.75
C LEU A 960 -2.21 31.42 41.93
N GLU A 961 -2.77 31.51 43.14
CA GLU A 961 -3.94 32.34 43.42
C GLU A 961 -3.89 32.94 44.83
N ALA A 962 -4.63 34.03 45.03
CA ALA A 962 -4.84 34.63 46.35
C ALA A 962 -6.26 35.21 46.48
N PRO A 963 -6.88 35.12 47.67
CA PRO A 963 -8.21 35.67 47.90
C PRO A 963 -8.19 37.21 47.90
N VAL A 964 -9.28 37.78 47.37
CA VAL A 964 -9.56 39.21 47.30
C VAL A 964 -10.45 39.60 48.48
N PRO A 965 -9.91 40.28 49.51
CA PRO A 965 -10.73 40.83 50.57
C PRO A 965 -11.53 42.02 50.03
N VAL A 966 -12.81 42.06 50.35
CA VAL A 966 -13.70 43.17 50.02
C VAL A 966 -14.20 43.83 51.31
N SER A 967 -14.43 45.15 51.26
CA SER A 967 -15.10 45.92 52.31
C SER A 967 -16.46 46.40 51.78
N ALA A 968 -17.54 45.78 52.22
CA ALA A 968 -18.87 46.06 51.69
C ALA A 968 -19.49 47.27 52.41
N VAL A 969 -19.59 48.42 51.73
CA VAL A 969 -19.94 49.71 52.38
C VAL A 969 -21.42 50.06 52.20
N THR A 970 -21.95 49.90 50.98
CA THR A 970 -23.33 50.31 50.65
C THR A 970 -24.02 49.21 49.86
N ALA A 971 -25.19 48.78 50.33
CA ALA A 971 -26.02 47.79 49.64
C ALA A 971 -26.44 48.28 48.24
N SER A 972 -26.44 47.38 47.26
CA SER A 972 -26.86 47.67 45.89
C SER A 972 -27.46 46.44 45.21
N THR A 973 -28.58 46.62 44.52
CA THR A 973 -29.21 45.58 43.69
C THR A 973 -28.48 45.38 42.37
N THR A 974 -27.70 46.38 41.93
CA THR A 974 -26.78 46.26 40.79
C THR A 974 -25.39 45.90 41.31
N PRO A 975 -24.78 44.77 40.90
CA PRO A 975 -23.46 44.38 41.38
C PRO A 975 -22.38 45.42 41.06
N TYR A 976 -21.44 45.62 41.99
CA TYR A 976 -20.26 46.45 41.75
C TYR A 976 -19.26 45.68 40.89
N THR A 977 -18.59 46.38 39.97
CA THR A 977 -17.51 45.78 39.18
C THR A 977 -16.19 45.94 39.92
N VAL A 978 -15.54 44.82 40.23
CA VAL A 978 -14.16 44.76 40.71
C VAL A 978 -13.26 44.51 39.52
N THR A 979 -12.24 45.34 39.36
CA THR A 979 -11.26 45.27 38.28
C THR A 979 -9.89 44.95 38.87
N ALA A 980 -9.33 43.82 38.48
CA ALA A 980 -7.96 43.41 38.79
C ALA A 980 -7.04 43.78 37.62
N THR A 981 -5.84 44.28 37.92
CA THR A 981 -4.85 44.71 36.92
C THR A 981 -3.44 44.27 37.29
N LEU A 982 -2.73 43.65 36.34
CA LEU A 982 -1.32 43.26 36.48
C LEU A 982 -0.61 43.37 35.13
N GLY A 983 0.45 44.17 35.03
CA GLY A 983 1.28 44.23 33.81
C GLY A 983 0.55 44.61 32.52
N GLY A 984 -0.64 45.23 32.62
CA GLY A 984 -1.52 45.56 31.48
C GLY A 984 -2.71 44.60 31.29
N ASP A 985 -2.69 43.42 31.91
CA ASP A 985 -3.82 42.49 31.91
C ASP A 985 -4.93 43.02 32.81
N VAL A 986 -6.17 42.99 32.32
CA VAL A 986 -7.36 43.42 33.07
C VAL A 986 -8.35 42.27 33.16
N ARG A 987 -8.85 41.98 34.37
CA ARG A 987 -9.94 41.04 34.63
C ARG A 987 -11.00 41.70 35.48
N THR A 988 -12.25 41.38 35.22
CA THR A 988 -13.40 41.94 35.94
C THR A 988 -14.27 40.84 36.51
N ALA A 989 -14.73 41.04 37.75
CA ALA A 989 -15.78 40.24 38.37
C ALA A 989 -16.79 41.17 39.02
N GLN A 990 -17.95 40.62 39.34
CA GLN A 990 -19.04 41.35 39.97
C GLN A 990 -19.16 40.94 41.44
N VAL A 991 -19.32 41.94 42.33
CA VAL A 991 -19.61 41.71 43.73
C VAL A 991 -20.87 42.48 44.10
N ARG A 992 -21.94 41.75 44.46
CA ARG A 992 -23.18 42.38 44.91
C ARG A 992 -23.18 42.54 46.43
N VAL A 993 -23.32 43.77 46.91
CA VAL A 993 -23.46 44.05 48.34
C VAL A 993 -24.92 43.93 48.72
N VAL A 994 -25.23 42.93 49.54
CA VAL A 994 -26.58 42.59 50.00
C VAL A 994 -26.88 43.37 51.29
N GLY A 995 -28.01 44.08 51.30
CA GLY A 995 -28.44 44.86 52.46
C GLY A 995 -29.03 43.99 53.58
N PRO A 996 -29.01 44.44 54.84
CA PRO A 996 -29.48 43.64 55.99
C PRO A 996 -30.99 43.36 55.99
N ALA A 997 -31.77 44.12 55.22
CA ALA A 997 -33.21 43.96 55.09
C ALA A 997 -33.62 43.25 53.77
N GLU A 998 -32.66 42.89 52.92
CA GLU A 998 -32.92 42.24 51.65
C GLU A 998 -33.12 40.74 51.88
N ALA A 999 -34.34 40.27 51.62
CA ALA A 999 -34.68 38.87 51.77
C ALA A 999 -34.40 38.11 50.46
N PRO A 1000 -33.75 36.93 50.51
CA PRO A 1000 -33.58 36.09 49.34
C PRO A 1000 -34.94 35.60 48.83
N ARG A 1001 -35.03 35.45 47.51
CA ARG A 1001 -36.14 34.81 46.81
C ARG A 1001 -35.71 33.44 46.33
N LEU A 1002 -36.69 32.56 46.16
CA LEU A 1002 -36.45 31.27 45.53
C LEU A 1002 -36.19 31.51 44.03
N ALA A 1003 -35.09 30.98 43.51
CA ALA A 1003 -34.65 31.18 42.13
C ALA A 1003 -34.82 29.93 41.27
N ALA A 1004 -34.65 28.74 41.84
CA ALA A 1004 -34.86 27.48 41.13
C ALA A 1004 -35.12 26.29 42.07
N LEU A 1005 -35.71 25.25 41.48
CA LEU A 1005 -35.73 23.87 41.98
C LEU A 1005 -35.20 23.00 40.84
N LEU A 1006 -34.10 22.27 41.08
CA LEU A 1006 -33.38 21.53 40.04
C LEU A 1006 -33.21 20.04 40.39
N PRO A 1007 -33.21 19.17 39.36
CA PRO A 1007 -33.61 19.45 37.97
C PRO A 1007 -35.10 19.81 37.87
N ALA A 1008 -35.54 20.44 36.77
CA ALA A 1008 -36.96 20.78 36.57
C ALA A 1008 -37.83 19.54 36.24
N THR A 1009 -37.20 18.46 35.76
CA THR A 1009 -37.82 17.16 35.48
C THR A 1009 -36.86 16.04 35.89
N ALA A 1010 -37.35 14.96 36.48
CA ALA A 1010 -36.56 13.77 36.79
C ALA A 1010 -37.43 12.49 36.83
N ALA A 1011 -36.79 11.33 36.83
CA ALA A 1011 -37.44 10.03 37.00
C ALA A 1011 -36.75 9.21 38.10
N VAL A 1012 -37.52 8.40 38.84
CA VAL A 1012 -37.02 7.61 39.98
C VAL A 1012 -37.90 6.37 40.21
N GLY A 1013 -37.31 5.24 40.59
CA GLY A 1013 -38.06 4.01 40.80
C GLY A 1013 -38.95 4.06 42.04
N VAL A 1014 -40.00 3.22 42.08
CA VAL A 1014 -40.82 3.06 43.29
C VAL A 1014 -39.97 2.74 44.52
N SER A 1015 -40.26 3.39 45.64
CA SER A 1015 -39.51 3.26 46.91
C SER A 1015 -38.02 3.67 46.87
N GLU A 1016 -37.54 4.31 45.79
CA GLU A 1016 -36.19 4.88 45.71
C GLU A 1016 -36.18 6.37 46.11
N SER A 1017 -34.99 6.97 46.16
CA SER A 1017 -34.80 8.38 46.54
C SER A 1017 -33.97 9.14 45.51
N LEU A 1018 -34.30 10.42 45.33
CA LEU A 1018 -33.63 11.36 44.44
C LEU A 1018 -33.30 12.65 45.22
N ASP A 1019 -32.08 13.15 45.09
CA ASP A 1019 -31.71 14.46 45.64
C ASP A 1019 -32.11 15.59 44.67
N LEU A 1020 -32.85 16.55 45.19
CA LEU A 1020 -33.26 17.78 44.50
C LEU A 1020 -32.57 18.98 45.17
N LEU A 1021 -32.29 20.01 44.39
CA LEU A 1021 -31.60 21.22 44.86
C LEU A 1021 -32.53 22.43 44.78
N VAL A 1022 -32.68 23.17 45.89
CA VAL A 1022 -33.24 24.53 45.86
C VAL A 1022 -32.13 25.56 45.73
N ALA A 1023 -32.33 26.56 44.89
CA ALA A 1023 -31.42 27.69 44.74
C ALA A 1023 -32.13 29.01 45.08
N LEU A 1024 -31.42 29.92 45.74
CA LEU A 1024 -31.83 31.28 46.05
C LEU A 1024 -31.14 32.26 45.11
N ASP A 1025 -31.76 33.40 44.86
CA ASP A 1025 -31.17 34.50 44.08
C ASP A 1025 -30.11 35.31 44.87
N LEU A 1026 -30.06 35.11 46.19
CA LEU A 1026 -29.20 35.79 47.15
C LEU A 1026 -28.70 34.80 48.22
N PRO A 1027 -27.49 35.01 48.80
CA PRO A 1027 -27.02 34.21 49.92
C PRO A 1027 -27.95 34.31 51.14
N ALA A 1028 -28.32 33.16 51.70
CA ALA A 1028 -29.22 33.10 52.86
C ALA A 1028 -28.64 33.89 54.05
N PRO A 1029 -29.43 34.74 54.73
CA PRO A 1029 -28.97 35.57 55.84
C PRO A 1029 -28.54 34.75 57.05
N ALA A 1030 -28.09 35.44 58.11
CA ALA A 1030 -27.73 34.80 59.37
C ALA A 1030 -28.87 33.92 59.92
N GLY A 1031 -28.54 32.65 60.23
CA GLY A 1031 -29.53 31.64 60.61
C GLY A 1031 -30.16 30.86 59.45
N GLY A 1032 -29.79 31.13 58.20
CA GLY A 1032 -30.24 30.43 57.00
C GLY A 1032 -31.62 30.86 56.48
N THR A 1033 -32.05 30.27 55.36
CA THR A 1033 -33.38 30.48 54.77
C THR A 1033 -34.13 29.17 54.69
N VAL A 1034 -35.31 29.12 55.30
CA VAL A 1034 -36.17 27.92 55.28
C VAL A 1034 -37.10 28.00 54.07
N VAL A 1035 -36.92 27.08 53.12
CA VAL A 1035 -37.79 26.92 51.94
C VAL A 1035 -38.80 25.83 52.24
N SER A 1036 -40.09 26.15 52.14
CA SER A 1036 -41.17 25.18 52.35
C SER A 1036 -41.30 24.27 51.14
N LEU A 1037 -41.40 22.97 51.39
CA LEU A 1037 -41.49 21.95 50.34
C LEU A 1037 -42.82 21.23 50.47
N SER A 1038 -43.44 20.95 49.32
CA SER A 1038 -44.62 20.09 49.23
C SER A 1038 -44.47 19.17 48.03
N VAL A 1039 -45.24 18.09 48.04
CA VAL A 1039 -45.33 17.17 46.91
C VAL A 1039 -46.79 16.88 46.65
N ALA A 1040 -47.20 16.97 45.39
CA ALA A 1040 -48.49 16.49 44.91
C ALA A 1040 -48.23 15.19 44.14
N GLY A 1041 -48.53 14.04 44.75
CA GLY A 1041 -48.12 12.74 44.22
C GLY A 1041 -48.06 11.64 45.27
N GLY A 1042 -47.46 10.50 44.93
CA GLY A 1042 -47.31 9.31 45.78
C GLY A 1042 -46.07 9.31 46.68
N GLY A 1043 -45.08 10.16 46.41
CA GLY A 1043 -43.83 10.30 47.16
C GLY A 1043 -43.90 11.27 48.33
N THR A 1044 -42.75 11.46 48.98
CA THR A 1044 -42.59 12.30 50.17
C THR A 1044 -41.34 13.17 50.07
N VAL A 1045 -41.43 14.36 50.66
CA VAL A 1045 -40.32 15.30 50.85
C VAL A 1045 -40.32 15.76 52.31
N PRO A 1046 -39.19 16.19 52.89
CA PRO A 1046 -39.22 16.90 54.16
C PRO A 1046 -40.11 18.16 54.03
N PRO A 1047 -40.79 18.61 55.10
CA PRO A 1047 -41.71 19.76 55.01
C PRO A 1047 -41.01 21.08 54.66
N ALA A 1048 -39.69 21.15 54.87
CA ALA A 1048 -38.86 22.27 54.47
C ALA A 1048 -37.38 21.85 54.36
N VAL A 1049 -36.61 22.61 53.60
CA VAL A 1049 -35.14 22.54 53.56
C VAL A 1049 -34.56 23.90 53.96
N THR A 1050 -33.49 23.90 54.74
CA THR A 1050 -32.80 25.14 55.14
C THR A 1050 -31.58 25.35 54.26
N VAL A 1051 -31.56 26.42 53.48
CA VAL A 1051 -30.34 26.92 52.85
C VAL A 1051 -29.47 27.54 53.94
N PRO A 1052 -28.27 26.99 54.23
CA PRO A 1052 -27.43 27.48 55.31
C PRO A 1052 -27.01 28.93 55.09
N GLU A 1053 -26.70 29.63 56.18
CA GLU A 1053 -26.14 30.98 56.14
C GLU A 1053 -25.00 31.09 55.11
N ASP A 1054 -25.02 32.18 54.35
CA ASP A 1054 -24.06 32.53 53.30
C ASP A 1054 -24.01 31.56 52.09
N ARG A 1055 -24.87 30.53 52.05
CA ARG A 1055 -25.05 29.66 50.88
C ARG A 1055 -26.23 30.15 50.04
N ILE A 1056 -26.17 29.83 48.75
CA ILE A 1056 -27.26 30.12 47.79
C ILE A 1056 -28.04 28.87 47.40
N HIS A 1057 -27.66 27.69 47.88
CA HIS A 1057 -28.34 26.44 47.57
C HIS A 1057 -28.31 25.46 48.73
N ALA A 1058 -29.30 24.56 48.75
CA ALA A 1058 -29.31 23.36 49.59
C ALA A 1058 -29.98 22.20 48.86
N THR A 1059 -29.52 20.99 49.16
CA THR A 1059 -30.12 19.76 48.67
C THR A 1059 -31.09 19.18 49.68
N PHE A 1060 -32.13 18.51 49.19
CA PHE A 1060 -33.05 17.71 49.97
C PHE A 1060 -33.45 16.47 49.20
N THR A 1061 -33.80 15.42 49.92
CA THR A 1061 -34.14 14.14 49.31
C THR A 1061 -35.64 14.02 49.12
N TYR A 1062 -36.06 13.75 47.90
CA TYR A 1062 -37.37 13.22 47.56
C TYR A 1062 -37.33 11.69 47.68
N VAL A 1063 -38.37 11.08 48.26
CA VAL A 1063 -38.52 9.63 48.38
C VAL A 1063 -39.78 9.20 47.67
N ALA A 1064 -39.66 8.35 46.66
CA ALA A 1064 -40.75 7.88 45.83
C ALA A 1064 -41.75 7.01 46.59
N GLY A 1065 -43.02 7.07 46.18
CA GLY A 1065 -44.07 6.19 46.68
C GLY A 1065 -43.85 4.74 46.29
N ALA A 1066 -44.61 3.83 46.90
CA ALA A 1066 -44.55 2.40 46.59
C ALA A 1066 -45.27 2.00 45.29
N ALA A 1067 -45.77 2.97 44.52
CA ALA A 1067 -46.51 2.76 43.28
C ALA A 1067 -46.14 3.83 42.23
N ALA A 1068 -46.26 3.46 40.95
CA ALA A 1068 -46.00 4.36 39.83
C ALA A 1068 -46.91 5.59 39.90
N SER A 1069 -46.36 6.78 39.70
CA SER A 1069 -47.05 8.05 39.84
C SER A 1069 -46.33 9.17 39.09
N SER A 1070 -47.07 10.23 38.75
CA SER A 1070 -46.47 11.49 38.32
C SER A 1070 -46.57 12.46 39.48
N ASP A 1071 -45.43 12.71 40.11
CA ASP A 1071 -45.29 13.53 41.28
C ASP A 1071 -44.85 14.93 40.89
N VAL A 1072 -45.33 15.94 41.61
CA VAL A 1072 -44.87 17.32 41.45
C VAL A 1072 -44.36 17.82 42.78
N VAL A 1073 -43.03 17.92 42.90
CA VAL A 1073 -42.39 18.53 44.06
C VAL A 1073 -42.42 20.05 43.86
N THR A 1074 -42.89 20.78 44.85
CA THR A 1074 -42.98 22.22 44.82
C THR A 1074 -42.20 22.83 45.97
N ALA A 1075 -41.24 23.69 45.65
CA ALA A 1075 -40.54 24.53 46.60
C ALA A 1075 -41.18 25.92 46.61
N SER A 1076 -41.40 26.46 47.81
CA SER A 1076 -42.01 27.78 48.00
C SER A 1076 -41.30 28.61 49.05
N LEU A 1077 -41.11 29.89 48.75
CA LEU A 1077 -40.59 30.89 49.66
C LEU A 1077 -41.40 32.19 49.47
N GLY A 1078 -42.29 32.50 50.40
CA GLY A 1078 -43.20 33.63 50.24
C GLY A 1078 -44.16 33.44 49.06
N ALA A 1079 -44.08 34.32 48.07
CA ALA A 1079 -44.89 34.25 46.84
C ALA A 1079 -44.21 33.46 45.69
N ASP A 1080 -42.92 33.13 45.85
CA ASP A 1080 -42.15 32.44 44.82
C ASP A 1080 -42.34 30.93 44.91
N LEU A 1081 -42.60 30.32 43.75
CA LEU A 1081 -42.94 28.91 43.64
C LEU A 1081 -42.25 28.31 42.42
N PHE A 1082 -41.48 27.23 42.65
CA PHE A 1082 -40.87 26.44 41.60
C PHE A 1082 -41.26 24.98 41.78
N SER A 1083 -41.48 24.30 40.67
CA SER A 1083 -41.90 22.91 40.66
C SER A 1083 -40.93 22.05 39.86
N SER A 1084 -40.70 20.84 40.34
CA SER A 1084 -40.02 19.77 39.63
C SER A 1084 -41.02 18.65 39.37
N ALA A 1085 -41.17 18.25 38.11
CA ALA A 1085 -41.98 17.10 37.73
C ALA A 1085 -41.14 15.82 37.89
N ILE A 1086 -41.64 14.88 38.70
CA ILE A 1086 -40.97 13.62 39.02
C ILE A 1086 -41.82 12.46 38.49
N GLU A 1087 -41.26 11.68 37.58
CA GLU A 1087 -41.87 10.43 37.13
C GLU A 1087 -41.45 9.29 38.05
N VAL A 1088 -42.41 8.69 38.76
CA VAL A 1088 -42.23 7.49 39.56
C VAL A 1088 -42.71 6.28 38.76
N TYR A 1089 -41.84 5.33 38.47
CA TYR A 1089 -42.19 4.16 37.65
C TYR A 1089 -42.12 2.84 38.43
N GLU A 1090 -43.08 1.94 38.17
CA GLU A 1090 -43.08 0.55 38.64
C GLU A 1090 -42.36 -0.32 37.62
N GLY A 1091 -41.20 -0.85 37.99
CA GLY A 1091 -40.37 -1.70 37.14
C GLY A 1091 -38.91 -1.21 37.11
N PRO A 1092 -37.96 -2.06 36.72
CA PRO A 1092 -36.56 -1.68 36.71
C PRO A 1092 -36.26 -0.85 35.47
N ARG A 1093 -36.04 0.46 35.62
CA ARG A 1093 -35.09 1.19 34.76
C ARG A 1093 -34.41 2.35 35.50
N PRO A 1094 -33.53 2.05 36.46
CA PRO A 1094 -32.22 2.68 36.48
C PRO A 1094 -31.16 1.59 36.46
N GLY A 1095 -30.35 1.57 35.41
CA GLY A 1095 -29.25 0.61 35.31
C GLY A 1095 -28.71 0.43 33.91
N LEU A 1096 -29.56 0.39 32.88
CA LEU A 1096 -29.08 0.16 31.53
C LEU A 1096 -28.48 1.45 30.94
N VAL A 1097 -27.18 1.44 30.69
CA VAL A 1097 -26.44 2.54 30.08
C VAL A 1097 -25.76 2.05 28.81
N ILE A 1098 -25.63 2.93 27.82
CA ILE A 1098 -24.66 2.74 26.73
C ILE A 1098 -23.29 2.96 27.38
N ASN A 1099 -22.53 1.89 27.54
CA ASN A 1099 -21.26 1.90 28.27
C ASN A 1099 -20.09 2.24 27.36
N GLU A 1100 -20.07 1.64 26.16
CA GLU A 1100 -19.00 1.79 25.19
C GLU A 1100 -19.58 1.71 23.76
N ILE A 1101 -18.93 2.41 22.83
CA ILE A 1101 -19.22 2.36 21.41
C ILE A 1101 -17.90 2.44 20.64
N ASP A 1102 -17.71 1.51 19.71
CA ASP A 1102 -16.65 1.54 18.71
C ASP A 1102 -17.32 1.63 17.34
N TYR A 1103 -17.08 2.74 16.66
CA TYR A 1103 -17.80 3.18 15.47
C TYR A 1103 -16.87 3.44 14.27
N ASP A 1104 -15.56 3.20 14.41
CA ASP A 1104 -14.57 3.50 13.38
C ASP A 1104 -13.33 2.61 13.56
N SER A 1105 -13.23 1.59 12.72
CA SER A 1105 -12.07 0.73 12.59
C SER A 1105 -11.40 0.96 11.24
N VAL A 1106 -10.06 1.05 11.20
CA VAL A 1106 -9.34 1.37 9.96
C VAL A 1106 -9.59 0.27 8.90
N GLY A 1107 -10.36 0.58 7.85
CA GLY A 1107 -10.68 -0.33 6.74
C GLY A 1107 -12.19 -0.56 6.58
N THR A 1108 -12.61 -1.80 6.29
CA THR A 1108 -14.03 -2.22 6.41
C THR A 1108 -14.42 -2.33 7.87
N ASP A 1109 -15.52 -1.68 8.28
CA ASP A 1109 -15.97 -1.56 9.67
C ASP A 1109 -16.65 -2.84 10.18
N SER A 1110 -15.90 -3.93 10.14
CA SER A 1110 -16.34 -5.25 10.62
C SER A 1110 -16.20 -5.41 12.14
N ALA A 1111 -15.43 -4.55 12.80
CA ALA A 1111 -15.17 -4.58 14.24
C ALA A 1111 -16.04 -3.58 15.05
N GLU A 1112 -17.06 -2.96 14.45
CA GLU A 1112 -17.96 -2.05 15.18
C GLU A 1112 -18.71 -2.77 16.30
N PHE A 1113 -18.88 -2.08 17.42
CA PHE A 1113 -19.79 -2.55 18.45
C PHE A 1113 -20.40 -1.44 19.29
N LEU A 1114 -21.51 -1.79 19.94
CA LEU A 1114 -22.11 -1.02 21.02
C LEU A 1114 -22.35 -1.91 22.22
N GLU A 1115 -21.86 -1.49 23.39
CA GLU A 1115 -22.04 -2.19 24.66
C GLU A 1115 -23.12 -1.53 25.53
N LEU A 1116 -24.08 -2.33 25.97
CA LEU A 1116 -25.03 -1.98 27.01
C LEU A 1116 -24.64 -2.62 28.33
N TYR A 1117 -24.59 -1.84 29.40
CA TYR A 1117 -24.26 -2.32 30.74
C TYR A 1117 -25.44 -2.17 31.69
N ASN A 1118 -25.76 -3.21 32.46
CA ASN A 1118 -26.73 -3.12 33.54
C ASN A 1118 -26.07 -2.74 34.87
N ALA A 1119 -26.05 -1.44 35.17
CA ALA A 1119 -25.60 -0.87 36.43
C ALA A 1119 -26.56 -1.11 37.61
N ALA A 1120 -27.75 -1.67 37.39
CA ALA A 1120 -28.69 -1.97 38.46
C ALA A 1120 -28.19 -3.14 39.33
N ALA A 1121 -28.65 -3.16 40.58
CA ALA A 1121 -28.44 -4.28 41.49
C ALA A 1121 -29.39 -5.48 41.21
N ALA A 1122 -30.26 -5.38 40.20
CA ALA A 1122 -31.22 -6.40 39.80
C ALA A 1122 -31.21 -6.62 38.26
N PRO A 1123 -31.67 -7.79 37.77
CA PRO A 1123 -31.82 -8.01 36.33
C PRO A 1123 -32.79 -7.02 35.67
N VAL A 1124 -32.46 -6.55 34.47
CA VAL A 1124 -33.28 -5.64 33.66
C VAL A 1124 -33.90 -6.41 32.49
N ALA A 1125 -35.21 -6.28 32.31
CA ALA A 1125 -35.90 -6.78 31.13
C ALA A 1125 -35.60 -5.91 29.91
N LEU A 1126 -35.16 -6.54 28.83
CA LEU A 1126 -34.82 -5.90 27.56
C LEU A 1126 -36.01 -5.88 26.60
N ASP A 1127 -37.04 -6.68 26.87
CA ASP A 1127 -38.27 -6.68 26.07
C ASP A 1127 -38.92 -5.29 26.08
N GLY A 1128 -39.25 -4.79 24.90
CA GLY A 1128 -39.77 -3.43 24.73
C GLY A 1128 -38.68 -2.34 24.66
N LEU A 1129 -37.39 -2.67 24.67
CA LEU A 1129 -36.32 -1.72 24.37
C LEU A 1129 -35.79 -1.85 22.93
N ALA A 1130 -35.25 -0.76 22.40
CA ALA A 1130 -34.43 -0.78 21.19
C ALA A 1130 -33.25 0.19 21.28
N VAL A 1131 -32.16 -0.15 20.59
CA VAL A 1131 -31.11 0.80 20.25
C VAL A 1131 -31.46 1.41 18.89
N VAL A 1132 -31.46 2.74 18.81
CA VAL A 1132 -31.79 3.50 17.61
C VAL A 1132 -30.56 4.30 17.18
N PHE A 1133 -30.23 4.21 15.90
CA PHE A 1133 -29.16 4.98 15.28
C PHE A 1133 -29.76 6.07 14.38
N VAL A 1134 -29.25 7.28 14.54
CA VAL A 1134 -29.82 8.51 14.00
C VAL A 1134 -28.77 9.22 13.16
N ASN A 1135 -29.12 9.53 11.93
CA ASN A 1135 -28.37 10.43 11.07
C ASN A 1135 -28.91 11.85 11.29
N GLY A 1136 -28.09 12.75 11.82
CA GLY A 1136 -28.50 14.13 12.11
C GLY A 1136 -28.02 15.14 11.07
N ALA A 1137 -27.40 14.70 9.97
CA ALA A 1137 -27.12 15.57 8.82
C ALA A 1137 -28.41 16.09 8.15
N TYR A 1138 -29.56 15.46 8.40
CA TYR A 1138 -30.88 15.88 7.91
C TYR A 1138 -31.65 16.70 8.94
N THR A 1139 -32.53 17.60 8.48
CA THR A 1139 -33.44 18.37 9.35
C THR A 1139 -34.90 18.15 8.91
N PRO A 1140 -35.72 17.40 9.68
CA PRO A 1140 -35.39 16.77 10.96
C PRO A 1140 -34.42 15.60 10.81
N ALA A 1141 -33.70 15.28 11.88
CA ALA A 1141 -32.81 14.13 11.94
C ALA A 1141 -33.61 12.84 11.65
N THR A 1142 -32.97 11.88 10.98
CA THR A 1142 -33.61 10.66 10.50
C THR A 1142 -33.02 9.43 11.19
N GLU A 1143 -33.88 8.64 11.82
CA GLU A 1143 -33.53 7.28 12.26
C GLU A 1143 -33.25 6.41 11.03
N TYR A 1144 -32.02 5.90 10.91
CA TYR A 1144 -31.63 5.02 9.80
C TYR A 1144 -31.62 3.55 10.22
N ARG A 1145 -31.55 3.26 11.52
CA ARG A 1145 -31.53 1.88 12.03
C ARG A 1145 -32.14 1.76 13.42
N ARG A 1146 -32.82 0.63 13.64
CA ARG A 1146 -33.33 0.19 14.95
C ARG A 1146 -33.01 -1.26 15.21
N GLN A 1147 -32.33 -1.52 16.32
CA GLN A 1147 -32.10 -2.85 16.84
C GLN A 1147 -33.00 -3.10 18.05
N ALA A 1148 -34.06 -3.89 17.86
CA ALA A 1148 -34.90 -4.34 18.96
C ALA A 1148 -34.10 -5.26 19.90
N LEU A 1149 -34.24 -5.05 21.20
CA LEU A 1149 -33.64 -5.88 22.24
C LEU A 1149 -34.68 -6.88 22.75
N SER A 1150 -34.20 -7.96 23.37
CA SER A 1150 -35.06 -8.98 23.98
C SER A 1150 -34.35 -9.78 25.07
N GLY A 1151 -35.14 -10.34 25.97
CA GLY A 1151 -34.68 -11.15 27.09
C GLY A 1151 -34.38 -10.35 28.35
N THR A 1152 -33.43 -10.82 29.14
CA THR A 1152 -33.08 -10.21 30.44
C THR A 1152 -31.56 -10.11 30.55
N LEU A 1153 -31.08 -8.96 31.01
CA LEU A 1153 -29.68 -8.72 31.33
C LEU A 1153 -29.51 -8.73 32.86
N GLY A 1154 -28.67 -9.62 33.39
CA GLY A 1154 -28.43 -9.75 34.82
C GLY A 1154 -27.76 -8.51 35.43
N PRO A 1155 -27.74 -8.38 36.76
CA PRO A 1155 -27.07 -7.27 37.42
C PRO A 1155 -25.58 -7.31 37.12
N ARG A 1156 -24.99 -6.17 36.75
CA ARG A 1156 -23.57 -6.03 36.40
C ARG A 1156 -23.13 -6.82 35.16
N GLU A 1157 -24.07 -7.33 34.37
CA GLU A 1157 -23.79 -7.96 33.08
C GLU A 1157 -23.79 -6.91 31.95
N PHE A 1158 -23.12 -7.26 30.85
CA PHE A 1158 -23.06 -6.47 29.64
C PHE A 1158 -23.65 -7.25 28.45
N LEU A 1159 -24.08 -6.50 27.45
CA LEU A 1159 -24.66 -6.99 26.21
C LEU A 1159 -24.05 -6.24 25.04
N LEU A 1160 -23.69 -6.94 23.98
CA LEU A 1160 -23.05 -6.36 22.79
C LEU A 1160 -23.97 -6.36 21.57
N LEU A 1161 -24.01 -5.25 20.84
CA LEU A 1161 -24.38 -5.22 19.43
C LEU A 1161 -23.06 -5.22 18.66
N ALA A 1162 -22.75 -6.28 17.91
CA ALA A 1162 -21.39 -6.55 17.46
C ALA A 1162 -21.33 -6.92 15.98
N GLY A 1163 -20.41 -6.29 15.26
CA GLY A 1163 -19.99 -6.61 13.90
C GLY A 1163 -19.37 -8.01 13.78
N SER A 1164 -19.20 -8.50 12.56
CA SER A 1164 -18.69 -9.86 12.31
C SER A 1164 -17.24 -10.08 12.75
N GLY A 1165 -16.44 -9.01 12.85
CA GLY A 1165 -15.06 -8.99 13.32
C GLY A 1165 -14.91 -8.89 14.85
N VAL A 1166 -16.00 -8.69 15.59
CA VAL A 1166 -15.95 -8.56 17.06
C VAL A 1166 -16.01 -9.94 17.73
N THR A 1167 -14.94 -10.29 18.45
CA THR A 1167 -14.90 -11.53 19.23
C THR A 1167 -15.74 -11.39 20.50
N VAL A 1168 -16.94 -11.97 20.51
CA VAL A 1168 -17.83 -11.95 21.68
C VAL A 1168 -17.40 -12.99 22.73
N PRO A 1169 -17.08 -12.59 23.98
CA PRO A 1169 -16.71 -13.54 25.02
C PRO A 1169 -17.82 -14.55 25.33
N GLY A 1170 -17.45 -15.80 25.61
CA GLY A 1170 -18.40 -16.86 25.90
C GLY A 1170 -19.30 -16.54 27.10
N GLY A 1171 -20.62 -16.60 26.90
CA GLY A 1171 -21.63 -16.30 27.92
C GLY A 1171 -22.14 -14.85 27.92
N VAL A 1172 -21.53 -13.97 27.13
CA VAL A 1172 -22.03 -12.61 26.89
C VAL A 1172 -23.16 -12.67 25.88
N ARG A 1173 -24.25 -11.95 26.18
CA ARG A 1173 -25.37 -11.85 25.24
C ARG A 1173 -25.01 -10.88 24.13
N SER A 1174 -25.24 -11.27 22.88
CA SER A 1174 -25.02 -10.39 21.73
C SER A 1174 -26.18 -10.37 20.74
N PHE A 1175 -26.25 -9.28 19.98
CA PHE A 1175 -27.05 -9.15 18.76
C PHE A 1175 -26.10 -8.84 17.61
N ALA A 1176 -26.37 -9.45 16.45
CA ALA A 1176 -25.57 -9.19 15.26
C ALA A 1176 -25.80 -7.77 14.77
N LEU A 1177 -24.70 -7.06 14.54
CA LEU A 1177 -24.65 -5.82 13.82
C LEU A 1177 -23.98 -6.12 12.46
N PRO A 1178 -24.53 -5.68 11.31
CA PRO A 1178 -23.82 -5.73 10.04
C PRO A 1178 -22.54 -4.90 10.12
N ASN A 1179 -21.61 -5.18 9.22
CA ASN A 1179 -20.44 -4.32 9.02
C ASN A 1179 -20.92 -2.95 8.51
N ASP A 1180 -20.18 -1.89 8.84
CA ASP A 1180 -20.47 -0.49 8.45
C ASP A 1180 -21.86 0.01 8.91
N ALA A 1181 -22.29 -0.40 10.10
CA ALA A 1181 -23.62 -0.12 10.64
C ALA A 1181 -23.70 1.14 11.50
N ILE A 1182 -22.61 1.62 12.09
CA ILE A 1182 -22.59 2.79 12.97
C ILE A 1182 -22.02 3.99 12.21
N GLN A 1183 -22.87 4.94 11.84
CA GLN A 1183 -22.43 6.17 11.19
C GLN A 1183 -21.65 7.07 12.17
N ASN A 1184 -20.57 7.67 11.70
CA ASN A 1184 -19.66 8.50 12.48
C ASN A 1184 -19.60 9.97 12.00
N GLY A 1185 -20.58 10.40 11.20
CA GLY A 1185 -20.70 11.78 10.74
C GLY A 1185 -21.11 12.72 11.87
N ALA A 1186 -20.70 13.99 11.81
CA ALA A 1186 -21.21 15.02 12.72
C ALA A 1186 -22.28 15.88 12.01
N PRO A 1187 -23.53 15.95 12.50
CA PRO A 1187 -24.02 15.37 13.76
C PRO A 1187 -24.78 14.05 13.55
N ASP A 1188 -24.26 12.91 14.01
CA ASP A 1188 -24.99 11.64 14.13
C ASP A 1188 -25.14 11.25 15.62
N GLY A 1189 -25.99 10.26 15.92
CA GLY A 1189 -26.22 9.85 17.30
C GLY A 1189 -26.85 8.48 17.48
N VAL A 1190 -26.75 7.97 18.71
CA VAL A 1190 -27.33 6.69 19.14
C VAL A 1190 -28.16 6.90 20.40
N ALA A 1191 -29.30 6.23 20.48
CA ALA A 1191 -30.21 6.31 21.62
C ALA A 1191 -30.72 4.93 22.03
N LEU A 1192 -30.80 4.69 23.34
CA LEU A 1192 -31.57 3.59 23.91
C LEU A 1192 -33.00 4.09 24.17
N VAL A 1193 -33.98 3.52 23.50
CA VAL A 1193 -35.38 3.96 23.58
C VAL A 1193 -36.29 2.87 24.12
N ASP A 1194 -37.30 3.28 24.88
CA ASP A 1194 -38.45 2.43 25.14
C ASP A 1194 -39.36 2.43 23.91
N THR A 1195 -39.77 1.25 23.47
CA THR A 1195 -40.56 1.04 22.25
C THR A 1195 -42.06 0.84 22.54
N ALA A 1196 -42.44 0.90 23.81
CA ALA A 1196 -43.82 0.80 24.27
C ALA A 1196 -44.65 2.07 24.01
#